data_AF-A0A7S6M688-F1
#
_entry.id   AF-A0A7S6M688-F1
#
_cell.length_a   1.000
_cell.length_b   1.000
_cell.length_c   1.000
_cell.angle_alpha   90.00
_cell.angle_beta   90.00
_cell.angle_gamma   90.00
#
_symmetry.space_group_name_H-M   'P 1'
#
loop_
_entity.id
_entity.type
_entity.pdbx_description
1 polymer ?
#
loop_
_entity_poly.entity_id
_entity_poly.type
_entity_poly.pdbx_seq_one_letter_code
_entity_poly.pdbx_strand_id
1 'polypeptide(L)'
;MLRADFSRGRLLMIRTLTAVFALPIALAVAGGDVTPPSVSIQQPAGGESYNSSSQQTILWTAEDNVGVASVEVQVTFDGTNYVTLVPNYFNSGDLDWFVQNRPTTVARVRVIARDFDGNTAQATSLPFTVVNAAVGILPTTLRDFDLPGSQPAHPNLLDEPETCFTCHANYDEPVEPGFNYKGSMMAYAGRDPLWKAAVVRANLDAPESGDLCLRCHTANGWLAGRSHPTDGSAMMQSDLDSGVSCALCHSLVDPFYQPGVSPPEDADIIAALADAPIDFGDAQYVIERENFRFRGPFDDAVCAHDFLYSPFHRQSALCGTCHDVSNPVLARDPETGIVSITTFDAPHPSPTSAHMAAEQRTYSEWVHSAFNTAEGVYAPEFGGNRDVVRSCQDCHMRAVDGRGCFFEIAPIRSDLPLHDLTGANTFMLEVMKDVLDGEPGLNIAAIDAGIARARYMLQNAARMTLHRDSGQLRVRVENRTGHKLPTGYPEGRRMWVNVRFLDADNALVGESAAYDFGTAELTEDPDAKVYEAHHVVGAEVAAASGVPEGTRFRLALASRFDKDNRIPPLGFTNAAYHAFGGAPVGATYADGQNWDDSHYALPEGAVKAEVRLYYQSVSKEYAEFIRDNSGTAGVEFHNLYLANGKSTPELMEFGTIHVLIGDLNCDGRVNNFDIDPFVLAIVDPQLYEAAYPDCDRGLADVNGDNLVNNFDIDPFVSLIIGN
;
A
#
# COMPACT_ATOMS: atom_id res chain seq x y z
N MET A 1 -32.42 -12.44 -56.36
CA MET A 1 -31.48 -12.36 -57.50
C MET A 1 -30.08 -12.50 -56.91
N LEU A 2 -29.36 -13.59 -57.27
CA LEU A 2 -27.91 -13.89 -57.05
C LEU A 2 -27.39 -13.76 -55.60
N ARG A 3 -27.33 -14.80 -54.74
CA ARG A 3 -26.52 -16.07 -54.72
C ARG A 3 -25.02 -15.89 -54.94
N ALA A 4 -24.24 -16.11 -53.88
CA ALA A 4 -23.04 -16.96 -53.89
C ALA A 4 -22.82 -17.57 -52.50
N ASP A 5 -22.57 -18.88 -52.50
CA ASP A 5 -22.63 -19.85 -51.42
C ASP A 5 -21.34 -20.67 -51.56
N PHE A 6 -20.59 -20.89 -50.48
CA PHE A 6 -19.48 -21.86 -50.49
C PHE A 6 -19.43 -22.62 -49.15
N SER A 7 -20.01 -23.81 -49.20
CA SER A 7 -19.75 -24.93 -48.30
C SER A 7 -18.76 -25.90 -48.95
N ARG A 8 -17.97 -26.60 -48.10
CA ARG A 8 -17.30 -27.91 -48.22
C ARG A 8 -15.99 -27.86 -47.41
N GLY A 9 -15.61 -28.80 -46.57
CA GLY A 9 -16.05 -30.17 -46.33
C GLY A 9 -14.81 -30.94 -45.84
N ARG A 10 -14.84 -31.43 -44.60
CA ARG A 10 -13.80 -32.27 -43.98
C ARG A 10 -13.57 -33.55 -44.78
N LEU A 11 -12.31 -33.97 -44.93
CA LEU A 11 -11.96 -35.36 -45.22
C LEU A 11 -10.92 -35.87 -44.22
N LEU A 12 -11.33 -36.91 -43.50
CA LEU A 12 -10.56 -37.72 -42.58
C LEU A 12 -9.68 -38.69 -43.40
N MET A 13 -8.38 -38.77 -43.13
CA MET A 13 -7.56 -39.89 -43.62
C MET A 13 -6.76 -40.51 -42.46
N ILE A 14 -7.19 -41.71 -42.12
CA ILE A 14 -6.52 -42.71 -41.28
C ILE A 14 -5.23 -43.13 -42.00
N ARG A 15 -4.08 -43.15 -41.30
CA ARG A 15 -2.89 -43.89 -41.73
C ARG A 15 -2.39 -44.82 -40.63
N THR A 16 -2.40 -46.09 -40.97
CA THR A 16 -1.92 -47.27 -40.26
C THR A 16 -0.40 -47.24 -40.01
N LEU A 17 -0.01 -47.69 -38.82
CA LEU A 17 1.37 -48.04 -38.46
C LEU A 17 1.95 -49.09 -39.42
N THR A 18 3.19 -48.89 -39.85
CA THR A 18 4.13 -49.99 -40.08
C THR A 18 5.54 -49.47 -39.83
N ALA A 19 6.18 -50.01 -38.80
CA ALA A 19 7.57 -49.74 -38.45
C ALA A 19 8.50 -50.49 -39.42
N VAL A 20 9.50 -49.80 -39.97
CA VAL A 20 10.70 -50.40 -40.54
C VAL A 20 11.89 -49.62 -40.01
N PHE A 21 12.73 -50.30 -39.23
CA PHE A 21 13.99 -49.78 -38.71
C PHE A 21 15.12 -49.91 -39.75
N ALA A 22 15.92 -48.85 -39.80
CA ALA A 22 17.36 -48.76 -40.06
C ALA A 22 17.92 -48.85 -41.51
N LEU A 23 18.36 -47.70 -42.01
CA LEU A 23 19.78 -47.37 -42.30
C LEU A 23 19.92 -45.82 -42.43
N PRO A 24 21.02 -45.20 -41.96
CA PRO A 24 21.14 -43.75 -41.91
C PRO A 24 21.52 -43.23 -43.30
N ILE A 25 20.57 -42.60 -43.98
CA ILE A 25 20.90 -41.70 -45.09
C ILE A 25 21.26 -40.37 -44.44
N ALA A 26 22.55 -40.06 -44.43
CA ALA A 26 23.04 -38.71 -44.18
C ALA A 26 22.49 -37.81 -45.28
N LEU A 27 21.35 -37.17 -45.00
CA LEU A 27 20.88 -36.03 -45.77
C LEU A 27 21.73 -34.85 -45.32
N ALA A 28 22.71 -34.49 -46.15
CA ALA A 28 23.41 -33.22 -46.02
C ALA A 28 22.38 -32.11 -46.16
N VAL A 29 22.10 -31.44 -45.03
CA VAL A 29 21.33 -30.20 -44.99
C VAL A 29 22.08 -29.16 -45.84
N ALA A 30 21.38 -28.53 -46.78
CA ALA A 30 21.89 -27.38 -47.51
C ALA A 30 22.22 -26.28 -46.49
N GLY A 31 23.46 -25.81 -46.50
CA GLY A 31 24.09 -25.07 -45.40
C GLY A 31 23.38 -23.77 -45.01
N GLY A 32 23.09 -23.66 -43.72
CA GLY A 32 22.89 -22.36 -43.07
C GLY A 32 24.24 -21.65 -42.92
N ASP A 33 24.19 -20.33 -42.71
CA ASP A 33 25.40 -19.56 -42.46
C ASP A 33 26.09 -20.01 -41.16
N VAL A 34 27.41 -20.04 -41.18
CA VAL A 34 28.26 -20.45 -40.04
C VAL A 34 29.25 -19.34 -39.66
N THR A 35 29.11 -18.16 -40.23
CA THR A 35 30.03 -17.04 -40.06
C THR A 35 29.45 -16.15 -38.98
N PRO A 36 30.10 -16.01 -37.82
CA PRO A 36 29.58 -15.11 -36.81
C PRO A 36 29.68 -13.64 -37.25
N PRO A 37 28.78 -12.76 -36.76
CA PRO A 37 28.90 -11.32 -36.96
C PRO A 37 30.25 -10.77 -36.52
N SER A 38 30.58 -9.58 -37.00
CA SER A 38 31.64 -8.73 -36.44
C SER A 38 31.01 -7.60 -35.64
N VAL A 39 31.58 -7.27 -34.48
CA VAL A 39 31.05 -6.22 -33.58
C VAL A 39 32.20 -5.34 -33.09
N SER A 40 32.03 -4.02 -33.07
CA SER A 40 32.94 -3.09 -32.42
C SER A 40 32.20 -1.95 -31.73
N ILE A 41 32.66 -1.55 -30.54
CA ILE A 41 32.09 -0.43 -29.77
C ILE A 41 32.95 0.80 -30.04
N GLN A 42 32.30 1.89 -30.44
CA GLN A 42 32.91 3.19 -30.71
C GLN A 42 32.80 4.12 -29.51
N GLN A 43 31.69 4.03 -28.76
CA GLN A 43 31.46 4.81 -27.55
C GLN A 43 30.65 3.96 -26.55
N PRO A 44 31.09 3.85 -25.28
CA PRO A 44 32.38 4.31 -24.76
C PRO A 44 33.55 3.49 -25.35
N ALA A 45 34.63 4.18 -25.75
CA ALA A 45 35.85 3.56 -26.25
C ALA A 45 36.79 3.12 -25.11
N GLY A 46 36.72 3.78 -23.95
CA GLY A 46 37.60 3.59 -22.80
C GLY A 46 38.18 4.88 -22.24
N GLY A 47 38.22 4.99 -20.91
CA GLY A 47 38.82 6.11 -20.18
C GLY A 47 37.95 7.36 -20.09
N GLU A 48 36.75 7.35 -20.67
CA GLU A 48 35.77 8.41 -20.48
C GLU A 48 35.34 8.53 -19.01
N SER A 49 34.81 9.69 -18.66
CA SER A 49 34.17 9.94 -17.37
C SER A 49 32.77 10.48 -17.62
N TYR A 50 31.75 9.69 -17.30
CA TYR A 50 30.36 10.09 -17.40
C TYR A 50 29.82 10.47 -16.03
N ASN A 51 29.07 11.57 -16.01
CA ASN A 51 28.27 11.93 -14.85
C ASN A 51 27.09 10.96 -14.77
N SER A 52 26.80 10.44 -13.58
CA SER A 52 25.54 9.74 -13.35
C SER A 52 24.35 10.65 -13.63
N SER A 53 23.18 10.04 -13.79
CA SER A 53 21.91 10.73 -13.98
C SER A 53 21.95 11.67 -15.20
N SER A 54 22.71 11.28 -16.24
CA SER A 54 22.89 12.03 -17.47
C SER A 54 22.63 11.15 -18.70
N GLN A 55 22.15 11.77 -19.77
CA GLN A 55 21.96 11.11 -21.05
C GLN A 55 23.30 10.99 -21.78
N GLN A 56 23.65 9.77 -22.17
CA GLN A 56 24.79 9.45 -23.02
C GLN A 56 24.33 8.59 -24.19
N THR A 57 25.19 8.40 -25.20
CA THR A 57 24.92 7.52 -26.33
C THR A 57 25.96 6.41 -26.37
N ILE A 58 25.50 5.17 -26.46
CA ILE A 58 26.33 4.00 -26.77
C ILE A 58 26.35 3.84 -28.28
N LEU A 59 27.53 3.79 -28.89
CA LEU A 59 27.71 3.66 -30.33
C LEU A 59 28.47 2.39 -30.67
N TRP A 60 27.99 1.64 -31.66
CA TRP A 60 28.64 0.42 -32.14
C TRP A 60 28.49 0.25 -33.65
N THR A 61 29.25 -0.70 -34.18
CA THR A 61 29.03 -1.29 -35.51
C THR A 61 28.86 -2.78 -35.33
N ALA A 62 27.87 -3.35 -36.03
CA ALA A 62 27.70 -4.79 -36.12
C ALA A 62 27.35 -5.15 -37.58
N GLU A 63 28.14 -6.03 -38.19
CA GLU A 63 28.02 -6.43 -39.60
C GLU A 63 28.17 -7.94 -39.74
N ASP A 64 27.45 -8.51 -40.70
CA ASP A 64 27.48 -9.93 -41.01
C ASP A 64 27.17 -10.17 -42.51
N ASN A 65 27.61 -11.30 -43.09
CA ASN A 65 27.38 -11.62 -44.49
C ASN A 65 25.92 -11.97 -44.84
N VAL A 66 25.12 -12.42 -43.87
CA VAL A 66 23.67 -12.61 -44.02
C VAL A 66 22.85 -11.55 -43.27
N GLY A 67 23.53 -10.66 -42.54
CA GLY A 67 22.95 -9.55 -41.82
C GLY A 67 22.74 -9.85 -40.34
N VAL A 68 22.69 -8.79 -39.54
CA VAL A 68 22.49 -8.89 -38.08
C VAL A 68 21.01 -8.83 -37.77
N ALA A 69 20.47 -9.89 -37.17
CA ALA A 69 19.06 -9.99 -36.78
C ALA A 69 18.76 -9.13 -35.55
N SER A 70 19.64 -9.15 -34.55
CA SER A 70 19.47 -8.39 -33.31
C SER A 70 20.79 -8.09 -32.60
N VAL A 71 20.76 -7.09 -31.72
CA VAL A 71 21.84 -6.79 -30.78
C VAL A 71 21.32 -6.76 -29.35
N GLU A 72 22.13 -7.17 -28.39
CA GLU A 72 21.89 -6.99 -26.97
C GLU A 72 22.96 -6.05 -26.41
N VAL A 73 22.53 -5.02 -25.68
CA VAL A 73 23.44 -4.05 -25.04
C VAL A 73 23.38 -4.25 -23.53
N GLN A 74 24.53 -4.44 -22.92
CA GLN A 74 24.70 -4.65 -21.48
C GLN A 74 25.70 -3.65 -20.90
N VAL A 75 25.55 -3.32 -19.63
CA VAL A 75 26.51 -2.50 -18.86
C VAL A 75 26.89 -3.21 -17.57
N THR A 76 28.14 -3.06 -17.13
CA THR A 76 28.59 -3.47 -15.81
C THR A 76 29.14 -2.27 -15.06
N PHE A 77 28.92 -2.23 -13.74
CA PHE A 77 29.48 -1.22 -12.83
C PHE A 77 30.53 -1.79 -11.88
N ASP A 78 30.67 -3.12 -11.79
CA ASP A 78 31.69 -3.82 -11.00
C ASP A 78 32.78 -4.50 -11.86
N GLY A 79 32.62 -4.45 -13.19
CA GLY A 79 33.54 -5.03 -14.17
C GLY A 79 33.29 -6.52 -14.47
N THR A 80 32.32 -7.15 -13.81
CA THR A 80 32.05 -8.60 -13.88
C THR A 80 30.59 -8.93 -14.14
N ASN A 81 29.65 -8.35 -13.39
CA ASN A 81 28.22 -8.60 -13.50
C ASN A 81 27.61 -7.59 -14.47
N TYR A 82 26.99 -8.09 -15.53
CA TYR A 82 26.40 -7.29 -16.59
C TYR A 82 24.88 -7.23 -16.42
N VAL A 83 24.34 -6.02 -16.44
CA VAL A 83 22.92 -5.73 -16.50
C VAL A 83 22.55 -5.43 -17.95
N THR A 84 21.52 -6.10 -18.47
CA THR A 84 21.02 -5.85 -19.82
C THR A 84 20.25 -4.53 -19.85
N LEU A 85 20.68 -3.60 -20.72
CA LEU A 85 19.97 -2.34 -20.97
C LEU A 85 18.83 -2.55 -21.96
N VAL A 86 19.10 -3.28 -23.05
CA VAL A 86 18.09 -3.67 -24.05
C VAL A 86 18.35 -5.10 -24.51
N PRO A 87 17.37 -6.01 -24.36
CA PRO A 87 17.43 -7.34 -24.96
C PRO A 87 16.94 -7.31 -26.42
N ASN A 88 17.57 -8.10 -27.30
CA ASN A 88 17.11 -8.32 -28.68
C ASN A 88 16.76 -7.04 -29.48
N TYR A 89 17.53 -5.98 -29.30
CA TYR A 89 17.36 -4.68 -29.92
C TYR A 89 17.67 -4.72 -31.41
N PHE A 90 17.06 -3.82 -32.20
CA PHE A 90 17.38 -3.69 -33.61
C PHE A 90 18.80 -3.14 -33.79
N ASN A 91 19.53 -3.61 -34.80
CA ASN A 91 20.88 -3.11 -35.08
C ASN A 91 20.84 -1.70 -35.71
N SER A 92 20.56 -0.67 -34.91
CA SER A 92 20.58 0.75 -35.29
C SER A 92 21.98 1.35 -35.33
N GLY A 93 22.93 0.78 -34.57
CA GLY A 93 24.28 1.31 -34.39
C GLY A 93 24.41 2.28 -33.20
N ASP A 94 23.29 2.62 -32.55
CA ASP A 94 23.25 3.52 -31.41
C ASP A 94 22.14 3.17 -30.39
N LEU A 95 22.39 3.50 -29.13
CA LEU A 95 21.44 3.42 -28.03
C LEU A 95 21.58 4.65 -27.14
N ASP A 96 20.48 5.36 -26.96
CA ASP A 96 20.31 6.38 -25.94
C ASP A 96 20.29 5.74 -24.55
N TRP A 97 21.28 6.08 -23.72
CA TRP A 97 21.52 5.49 -22.41
C TRP A 97 21.52 6.54 -21.30
N PHE A 98 20.59 6.40 -20.37
CA PHE A 98 20.63 7.16 -19.11
C PHE A 98 21.58 6.50 -18.12
N VAL A 99 22.69 7.17 -17.80
CA VAL A 99 23.75 6.62 -16.95
C VAL A 99 23.25 6.47 -15.53
N GLN A 100 23.09 5.23 -15.07
CA GLN A 100 22.68 4.91 -13.71
C GLN A 100 23.67 5.48 -12.69
N ASN A 101 23.16 5.99 -11.56
CA ASN A 101 23.99 6.45 -10.44
C ASN A 101 24.57 5.29 -9.64
N ARG A 102 25.52 4.60 -10.26
CA ARG A 102 26.36 3.55 -9.70
C ARG A 102 27.83 3.92 -9.90
N PRO A 103 28.39 4.84 -9.08
CA PRO A 103 29.73 5.36 -9.25
C PRO A 103 30.79 4.24 -9.29
N THR A 104 31.75 4.33 -10.22
CA THR A 104 32.79 3.31 -10.42
C THR A 104 33.86 3.79 -11.39
N THR A 105 35.05 3.18 -11.38
CA THR A 105 36.12 3.41 -12.37
C THR A 105 36.31 2.24 -13.33
N VAL A 106 35.53 1.17 -13.17
CA VAL A 106 35.68 -0.08 -13.92
C VAL A 106 34.45 -0.41 -14.79
N ALA A 107 33.59 0.59 -15.05
CA ALA A 107 32.40 0.38 -15.86
C ALA A 107 32.77 -0.05 -17.29
N ARG A 108 31.95 -0.93 -17.87
CA ARG A 108 32.11 -1.39 -19.26
C ARG A 108 30.77 -1.57 -19.92
N VAL A 109 30.72 -1.34 -21.22
CA VAL A 109 29.59 -1.70 -22.09
C VAL A 109 29.96 -2.94 -22.88
N ARG A 110 29.00 -3.85 -23.05
CA ARG A 110 29.10 -5.00 -23.95
C ARG A 110 27.97 -4.94 -24.97
N VAL A 111 28.29 -5.20 -26.23
CA VAL A 111 27.33 -5.36 -27.32
C VAL A 111 27.49 -6.77 -27.87
N ILE A 112 26.39 -7.53 -27.91
CA ILE A 112 26.33 -8.89 -28.43
C ILE A 112 25.45 -8.84 -29.67
N ALA A 113 25.97 -9.20 -30.84
CA ALA A 113 25.19 -9.24 -32.08
C ALA A 113 24.89 -10.70 -32.46
N ARG A 114 23.69 -10.93 -32.98
CA ARG A 114 23.19 -12.22 -33.48
C ARG A 114 22.74 -12.07 -34.93
N ASP A 115 23.16 -12.97 -35.82
CA ASP A 115 22.68 -13.02 -37.20
C ASP A 115 21.34 -13.76 -37.34
N PHE A 116 20.86 -13.93 -38.58
CA PHE A 116 19.62 -14.64 -38.89
C PHE A 116 19.71 -16.18 -38.79
N ASP A 117 20.92 -16.74 -38.77
CA ASP A 117 21.17 -18.19 -38.63
C ASP A 117 21.50 -18.59 -37.17
N GLY A 118 21.58 -17.62 -36.26
CA GLY A 118 21.79 -17.78 -34.83
C GLY A 118 23.24 -17.64 -34.36
N ASN A 119 24.21 -17.39 -35.24
CA ASN A 119 25.59 -17.16 -34.84
C ASN A 119 25.71 -15.84 -34.07
N THR A 120 26.62 -15.80 -33.09
CA THR A 120 26.79 -14.64 -32.21
C THR A 120 28.23 -14.19 -32.13
N ALA A 121 28.43 -12.88 -32.03
CA ALA A 121 29.70 -12.28 -31.64
C ALA A 121 29.47 -11.14 -30.64
N GLN A 122 30.51 -10.77 -29.89
CA GLN A 122 30.40 -9.69 -28.92
C GLN A 122 31.64 -8.80 -28.92
N ALA A 123 31.43 -7.54 -28.57
CA ALA A 123 32.48 -6.58 -28.23
C ALA A 123 32.28 -6.06 -26.80
N THR A 124 33.36 -5.68 -26.13
CA THR A 124 33.32 -5.07 -24.81
C THR A 124 34.24 -3.85 -24.81
N SER A 125 33.76 -2.72 -24.30
CA SER A 125 34.55 -1.50 -24.20
C SER A 125 35.73 -1.69 -23.25
N LEU A 126 36.75 -0.84 -23.37
CA LEU A 126 37.70 -0.64 -22.28
C LEU A 126 36.97 0.00 -21.06
N PRO A 127 37.57 -0.07 -19.86
CA PRO A 127 36.97 0.55 -18.67
C PRO A 127 36.76 2.05 -18.86
N PHE A 128 35.66 2.57 -18.34
CA PHE A 128 35.40 4.00 -18.18
C PHE A 128 34.89 4.29 -16.76
N THR A 129 34.83 5.56 -16.41
CA THR A 129 34.41 6.04 -15.09
C THR A 129 32.98 6.55 -15.12
N VAL A 130 32.20 6.20 -14.10
CA VAL A 130 30.93 6.84 -13.75
C VAL A 130 31.13 7.58 -12.44
N VAL A 131 30.90 8.88 -12.43
CA VAL A 131 31.01 9.72 -11.23
C VAL A 131 29.62 10.03 -10.69
N ASN A 132 29.47 10.05 -9.36
CA ASN A 132 28.24 10.53 -8.75
C ASN A 132 28.05 12.02 -9.10
N ALA A 133 26.96 12.32 -9.78
CA ALA A 133 26.54 13.67 -10.13
C ALA A 133 25.07 13.93 -9.75
N ALA A 134 24.42 13.00 -9.05
CA ALA A 134 23.05 13.18 -8.60
C ALA A 134 22.99 14.28 -7.54
N VAL A 135 21.96 15.11 -7.62
CA VAL A 135 21.80 16.29 -6.76
C VAL A 135 20.64 16.04 -5.81
N GLY A 136 20.93 16.02 -4.51
CA GLY A 136 19.94 16.04 -3.44
C GLY A 136 20.58 16.41 -2.11
N ILE A 137 19.76 16.48 -1.06
CA ILE A 137 20.19 17.03 0.24
C ILE A 137 21.02 16.00 1.02
N LEU A 138 20.54 14.77 1.14
CA LEU A 138 21.28 13.63 1.67
C LEU A 138 21.85 12.84 0.48
N PRO A 139 23.17 12.73 0.32
CA PRO A 139 23.74 12.05 -0.84
C PRO A 139 23.45 10.54 -0.78
N THR A 140 22.87 10.03 -1.86
CA THR A 140 22.59 8.61 -2.07
C THR A 140 22.85 8.23 -3.54
N THR A 141 22.96 6.94 -3.78
CA THR A 141 23.16 6.27 -5.07
C THR A 141 22.15 5.14 -5.20
N LEU A 142 22.11 4.48 -6.36
CA LEU A 142 21.27 3.28 -6.52
C LEU A 142 21.72 2.12 -5.63
N ARG A 143 23.00 2.07 -5.23
CA ARG A 143 23.47 1.01 -4.33
C ARG A 143 22.85 1.12 -2.93
N ASP A 144 22.51 2.33 -2.48
CA ASP A 144 21.87 2.54 -1.18
C ASP A 144 20.42 2.03 -1.14
N PHE A 145 19.83 1.72 -2.30
CA PHE A 145 18.48 1.16 -2.46
C PHE A 145 18.49 -0.28 -3.01
N ASP A 146 19.66 -0.90 -3.18
CA ASP A 146 19.76 -2.31 -3.60
C ASP A 146 19.16 -3.21 -2.51
N LEU A 147 18.16 -4.00 -2.89
CA LEU A 147 17.41 -4.89 -2.01
C LEU A 147 17.19 -6.26 -2.69
N PRO A 148 17.14 -7.37 -1.91
CA PRO A 148 16.94 -8.73 -2.42
C PRO A 148 15.68 -8.94 -3.28
N GLY A 149 15.60 -10.09 -3.96
CA GLY A 149 14.46 -10.52 -4.76
C GLY A 149 14.70 -10.39 -6.27
N SER A 150 13.62 -10.47 -7.06
CA SER A 150 13.68 -10.26 -8.51
C SER A 150 14.17 -8.83 -8.82
N GLN A 151 15.08 -8.72 -9.79
CA GLN A 151 15.75 -7.47 -10.16
C GLN A 151 15.31 -6.95 -11.54
N PRO A 152 15.59 -5.68 -11.88
CA PRO A 152 15.33 -5.12 -13.21
C PRO A 152 16.01 -5.91 -14.34
N ALA A 153 15.51 -5.72 -15.56
CA ALA A 153 15.81 -6.54 -16.74
C ALA A 153 15.35 -8.01 -16.59
N HIS A 154 14.20 -8.20 -15.92
CA HIS A 154 13.59 -9.51 -15.77
C HIS A 154 13.17 -10.07 -17.15
N PRO A 155 13.50 -11.34 -17.47
CA PRO A 155 13.30 -11.88 -18.81
C PRO A 155 11.83 -12.04 -19.20
N ASN A 156 10.96 -12.23 -18.21
CA ASN A 156 9.52 -12.44 -18.41
C ASN A 156 8.74 -11.32 -17.73
N LEU A 157 8.27 -10.35 -18.52
CA LEU A 157 7.54 -9.19 -18.00
C LEU A 157 6.08 -9.54 -17.63
N LEU A 158 5.44 -8.61 -16.92
CA LEU A 158 4.08 -8.75 -16.44
C LEU A 158 3.08 -8.32 -17.53
N ASP A 159 1.97 -9.04 -17.64
CA ASP A 159 0.90 -8.67 -18.57
C ASP A 159 0.12 -7.45 -18.05
N GLU A 160 -0.38 -6.65 -18.99
CA GLU A 160 -1.33 -5.57 -18.71
C GLU A 160 -2.67 -6.16 -18.20
N PRO A 161 -3.33 -5.52 -17.21
CA PRO A 161 -4.61 -5.98 -16.64
C PRO A 161 -5.71 -6.28 -17.69
N GLU A 162 -5.73 -5.55 -18.80
CA GLU A 162 -6.65 -5.67 -19.93
C GLU A 162 -6.67 -7.09 -20.51
N THR A 163 -5.51 -7.75 -20.54
CA THR A 163 -5.39 -9.14 -20.99
C THR A 163 -6.23 -10.06 -20.11
N CYS A 164 -6.21 -9.83 -18.79
CA CYS A 164 -6.95 -10.60 -17.81
C CYS A 164 -8.46 -10.32 -17.88
N PHE A 165 -8.85 -9.05 -18.10
CA PHE A 165 -10.26 -8.64 -18.17
C PHE A 165 -11.05 -9.29 -19.30
N THR A 166 -10.38 -9.84 -20.32
CA THR A 166 -11.03 -10.65 -21.36
C THR A 166 -11.80 -11.84 -20.77
N CYS A 167 -11.32 -12.41 -19.66
CA CYS A 167 -11.97 -13.54 -18.98
C CYS A 167 -12.47 -13.24 -17.56
N HIS A 168 -11.87 -12.27 -16.88
CA HIS A 168 -12.08 -11.99 -15.47
C HIS A 168 -12.89 -10.70 -15.21
N ALA A 169 -13.62 -10.20 -16.22
CA ALA A 169 -14.50 -9.02 -16.11
C ALA A 169 -15.76 -9.14 -17.00
N ASN A 170 -16.72 -8.24 -16.80
CA ASN A 170 -17.97 -8.04 -17.54
C ASN A 170 -18.94 -9.24 -17.57
N TYR A 171 -18.96 -10.07 -16.53
CA TYR A 171 -19.89 -11.18 -16.36
C TYR A 171 -20.73 -11.11 -15.07
N ASP A 172 -20.23 -10.48 -13.99
CA ASP A 172 -20.93 -10.35 -12.70
C ASP A 172 -20.27 -9.28 -11.81
N GLU A 173 -20.54 -7.99 -12.08
CA GLU A 173 -19.90 -6.84 -11.39
C GLU A 173 -19.83 -6.95 -9.85
N PRO A 174 -20.86 -7.44 -9.13
CA PRO A 174 -20.80 -7.62 -7.69
C PRO A 174 -19.69 -8.52 -7.16
N VAL A 175 -19.19 -9.47 -7.96
CA VAL A 175 -18.24 -10.51 -7.48
C VAL A 175 -17.03 -10.73 -8.38
N GLU A 176 -17.06 -10.26 -9.63
CA GLU A 176 -15.98 -10.49 -10.57
C GLU A 176 -14.70 -9.71 -10.20
N PRO A 177 -13.50 -10.26 -10.50
CA PRO A 177 -12.25 -9.59 -10.17
C PRO A 177 -12.07 -8.22 -10.84
N GLY A 178 -12.35 -8.11 -12.14
CA GLY A 178 -11.98 -6.94 -12.93
C GLY A 178 -12.71 -5.65 -12.53
N PHE A 179 -14.03 -5.71 -12.30
CA PHE A 179 -14.79 -4.55 -11.82
C PHE A 179 -14.31 -4.10 -10.43
N ASN A 180 -14.08 -5.05 -9.52
CA ASN A 180 -13.70 -4.73 -8.15
C ASN A 180 -12.27 -4.19 -8.06
N TYR A 181 -11.32 -4.75 -8.82
CA TYR A 181 -9.95 -4.26 -8.91
C TYR A 181 -9.88 -2.82 -9.44
N LYS A 182 -10.66 -2.49 -10.49
CA LYS A 182 -10.74 -1.13 -11.06
C LYS A 182 -11.29 -0.09 -10.06
N GLY A 183 -11.93 -0.53 -8.98
CA GLY A 183 -12.36 0.35 -7.88
C GLY A 183 -11.31 0.54 -6.78
N SER A 184 -10.11 -0.03 -6.91
CA SER A 184 -9.07 0.00 -5.88
C SER A 184 -7.93 0.96 -6.22
N MET A 185 -7.19 1.43 -5.20
CA MET A 185 -5.98 2.22 -5.42
C MET A 185 -4.83 1.41 -6.04
N MET A 186 -4.87 0.07 -6.00
CA MET A 186 -3.87 -0.77 -6.66
C MET A 186 -3.90 -0.57 -8.19
N ALA A 187 -5.10 -0.41 -8.77
CA ALA A 187 -5.28 -0.11 -10.19
C ALA A 187 -4.73 1.28 -10.60
N TYR A 188 -4.52 2.17 -9.63
CA TYR A 188 -4.10 3.55 -9.88
C TYR A 188 -2.75 3.88 -9.25
N ALA A 189 -2.01 2.88 -8.76
CA ALA A 189 -0.79 3.07 -7.97
C ALA A 189 0.29 3.89 -8.70
N GLY A 190 0.45 3.68 -10.01
CA GLY A 190 1.38 4.45 -10.86
C GLY A 190 0.80 5.78 -11.39
N ARG A 191 -0.48 6.06 -11.14
CA ARG A 191 -1.20 7.22 -11.67
C ARG A 191 -1.55 8.26 -10.62
N ASP A 192 -1.50 7.89 -9.34
CA ASP A 192 -1.79 8.74 -8.19
C ASP A 192 -0.94 10.02 -8.20
N PRO A 193 -1.55 11.21 -8.31
CA PRO A 193 -0.84 12.49 -8.36
C PRO A 193 -0.16 12.87 -7.04
N LEU A 194 -0.68 12.44 -5.88
CA LEU A 194 -0.01 12.67 -4.60
C LEU A 194 1.26 11.83 -4.53
N TRP A 195 1.19 10.56 -4.92
CA TRP A 195 2.37 9.69 -4.98
C TRP A 195 3.44 10.27 -5.91
N LYS A 196 3.07 10.72 -7.12
CA LYS A 196 4.02 11.35 -8.06
C LYS A 196 4.71 12.56 -7.43
N ALA A 197 3.96 13.42 -6.76
CA ALA A 197 4.53 14.58 -6.08
C ALA A 197 5.44 14.18 -4.90
N ALA A 198 5.07 13.15 -4.14
CA ALA A 198 5.89 12.60 -3.07
C ALA A 198 7.19 11.97 -3.59
N VAL A 199 7.19 11.28 -4.73
CA VAL A 199 8.41 10.76 -5.39
C VAL A 199 9.34 11.90 -5.80
N VAL A 200 8.81 12.99 -6.34
CA VAL A 200 9.60 14.19 -6.65
C VAL A 200 10.24 14.74 -5.37
N ARG A 201 9.47 14.87 -4.28
CA ARG A 201 10.00 15.32 -2.98
C ARG A 201 11.10 14.40 -2.45
N ALA A 202 10.88 13.09 -2.49
CA ALA A 202 11.83 12.09 -2.03
C ALA A 202 13.14 12.14 -2.81
N ASN A 203 13.10 12.23 -4.14
CA ASN A 203 14.31 12.35 -4.97
C ASN A 203 15.06 13.66 -4.74
N LEU A 204 14.36 14.76 -4.43
CA LEU A 204 15.02 16.02 -4.04
C LEU A 204 15.70 15.93 -2.66
N ASP A 205 15.13 15.14 -1.75
CA ASP A 205 15.68 14.87 -0.42
C ASP A 205 16.89 13.93 -0.47
N ALA A 206 16.70 12.74 -1.04
CA ALA A 206 17.71 11.71 -1.22
C ALA A 206 17.61 11.19 -2.67
N PRO A 207 18.56 11.54 -3.55
CA PRO A 207 18.47 11.17 -4.96
C PRO A 207 18.47 9.65 -5.14
N GLU A 208 17.80 9.16 -6.18
CA GLU A 208 17.62 7.73 -6.45
C GLU A 208 16.63 7.00 -5.53
N SER A 209 16.10 7.63 -4.47
CA SER A 209 15.07 7.03 -3.60
C SER A 209 13.77 6.68 -4.33
N GLY A 210 13.49 7.36 -5.44
CA GLY A 210 12.36 7.02 -6.30
C GLY A 210 12.43 5.62 -6.91
N ASP A 211 13.61 4.98 -7.00
CA ASP A 211 13.71 3.60 -7.50
C ASP A 211 12.88 2.62 -6.66
N LEU A 212 12.98 2.73 -5.33
CA LEU A 212 12.18 1.92 -4.39
C LEU A 212 10.68 2.19 -4.54
N CYS A 213 10.30 3.45 -4.79
CA CYS A 213 8.90 3.84 -5.00
C CYS A 213 8.33 3.17 -6.26
N LEU A 214 9.09 3.21 -7.35
CA LEU A 214 8.73 2.62 -8.64
C LEU A 214 8.66 1.09 -8.60
N ARG A 215 9.49 0.46 -7.76
CA ARG A 215 9.47 -0.99 -7.52
C ARG A 215 8.10 -1.48 -7.03
N CYS A 216 7.44 -0.70 -6.18
CA CYS A 216 6.11 -1.02 -5.64
C CYS A 216 4.98 -0.54 -6.56
N HIS A 217 5.01 0.72 -6.99
CA HIS A 217 3.87 1.39 -7.61
C HIS A 217 3.74 1.14 -9.13
N THR A 218 4.83 0.75 -9.78
CA THR A 218 4.94 0.55 -11.24
C THR A 218 5.81 -0.67 -11.55
N ALA A 219 5.56 -1.79 -10.85
CA ALA A 219 6.46 -2.94 -10.80
C ALA A 219 6.84 -3.51 -12.18
N ASN A 220 5.92 -3.51 -13.17
CA ASN A 220 6.23 -3.97 -14.52
C ASN A 220 7.32 -3.12 -15.19
N GLY A 221 7.23 -1.79 -15.06
CA GLY A 221 8.21 -0.86 -15.59
C GLY A 221 9.56 -0.98 -14.88
N TRP A 222 9.54 -1.13 -13.55
CA TRP A 222 10.75 -1.38 -12.76
C TRP A 222 11.43 -2.70 -13.16
N LEU A 223 10.68 -3.81 -13.23
CA LEU A 223 11.18 -5.12 -13.69
C LEU A 223 11.74 -5.07 -15.12
N ALA A 224 11.19 -4.20 -15.97
CA ALA A 224 11.68 -3.99 -17.32
C ALA A 224 12.87 -3.02 -17.43
N GLY A 225 13.41 -2.53 -16.32
CA GLY A 225 14.57 -1.63 -16.31
C GLY A 225 14.26 -0.16 -16.61
N ARG A 226 12.99 0.26 -16.54
CA ARG A 226 12.55 1.64 -16.82
C ARG A 226 12.47 2.53 -15.57
N SER A 227 13.02 2.10 -14.43
CA SER A 227 13.12 2.93 -13.23
C SER A 227 14.27 3.93 -13.25
N HIS A 228 14.97 4.07 -14.38
CA HIS A 228 16.02 5.06 -14.57
C HIS A 228 15.68 5.93 -15.79
N PRO A 229 15.38 7.23 -15.58
CA PRO A 229 15.54 8.01 -14.34
C PRO A 229 14.54 7.64 -13.22
N THR A 230 14.97 7.80 -11.97
CA THR A 230 14.24 7.41 -10.74
C THR A 230 13.06 8.31 -10.39
N ASP A 231 12.79 9.33 -11.21
CA ASP A 231 11.53 10.10 -11.16
C ASP A 231 10.39 9.42 -11.94
N GLY A 232 10.66 8.29 -12.61
CA GLY A 232 9.69 7.54 -13.39
C GLY A 232 9.44 8.09 -14.79
N SER A 233 10.21 9.08 -15.25
CA SER A 233 10.05 9.70 -16.58
C SER A 233 10.28 8.74 -17.76
N ALA A 234 10.94 7.59 -17.52
CA ALA A 234 11.11 6.53 -18.50
C ALA A 234 9.97 5.49 -18.52
N MET A 235 8.99 5.58 -17.59
CA MET A 235 7.85 4.68 -17.56
C MET A 235 6.97 4.87 -18.81
N MET A 236 6.53 3.76 -19.39
CA MET A 236 5.54 3.79 -20.45
C MET A 236 4.16 4.01 -19.87
N GLN A 237 3.22 4.51 -20.69
CA GLN A 237 1.84 4.66 -20.26
C GLN A 237 1.25 3.34 -19.72
N SER A 238 1.59 2.20 -20.35
CA SER A 238 1.16 0.88 -19.87
C SER A 238 1.75 0.47 -18.51
N ASP A 239 2.92 0.97 -18.12
CA ASP A 239 3.46 0.74 -16.78
C ASP A 239 2.67 1.50 -15.72
N LEU A 240 2.29 2.74 -16.06
CA LEU A 240 1.48 3.60 -15.19
C LEU A 240 0.05 3.03 -15.05
N ASP A 241 -0.55 2.60 -16.16
CA ASP A 241 -1.89 1.99 -16.21
C ASP A 241 -1.96 0.62 -15.52
N SER A 242 -0.87 -0.13 -15.54
CA SER A 242 -0.80 -1.44 -14.88
C SER A 242 -0.87 -1.34 -13.36
N GLY A 243 -0.27 -0.29 -12.78
CA GLY A 243 -0.14 -0.13 -11.32
C GLY A 243 0.38 -1.40 -10.64
N VAL A 244 -0.29 -1.82 -9.57
CA VAL A 244 -0.09 -3.12 -8.91
C VAL A 244 -1.00 -4.14 -9.60
N SER A 245 -0.52 -4.69 -10.72
CA SER A 245 -1.34 -5.46 -11.66
C SER A 245 -1.74 -6.86 -11.19
N CYS A 246 -2.73 -7.45 -11.87
CA CYS A 246 -3.11 -8.85 -11.69
C CYS A 246 -1.91 -9.79 -11.87
N ALA A 247 -1.12 -9.53 -12.92
CA ALA A 247 0.06 -10.31 -13.23
C ALA A 247 1.15 -10.18 -12.17
N LEU A 248 1.29 -9.04 -11.50
CA LEU A 248 2.23 -8.93 -10.37
C LEU A 248 1.84 -9.90 -9.25
N CYS A 249 0.63 -9.75 -8.71
CA CYS A 249 0.18 -10.54 -7.56
C CYS A 249 0.12 -12.04 -7.88
N HIS A 250 -0.42 -12.40 -9.06
CA HIS A 250 -0.56 -13.79 -9.51
C HIS A 250 0.72 -14.39 -10.07
N SER A 251 1.88 -13.77 -9.84
CA SER A 251 3.20 -14.33 -10.21
C SER A 251 4.15 -14.36 -9.03
N LEU A 252 3.70 -13.95 -7.84
CA LEU A 252 4.53 -13.96 -6.64
C LEU A 252 4.85 -15.38 -6.20
N VAL A 253 6.13 -15.59 -5.93
CA VAL A 253 6.70 -16.78 -5.30
C VAL A 253 6.93 -16.46 -3.82
N ASP A 254 6.61 -17.42 -2.94
CA ASP A 254 6.98 -17.32 -1.53
C ASP A 254 8.50 -17.43 -1.42
N PRO A 255 9.24 -16.40 -0.98
CA PRO A 255 10.69 -16.47 -0.88
C PRO A 255 11.15 -17.46 0.21
N PHE A 256 10.27 -17.90 1.11
CA PHE A 256 10.59 -18.82 2.20
C PHE A 256 10.07 -20.24 1.91
N TYR A 257 10.77 -20.94 1.01
CA TYR A 257 10.41 -22.29 0.58
C TYR A 257 10.21 -23.27 1.76
N GLN A 258 9.06 -23.95 1.77
CA GLN A 258 8.71 -24.98 2.74
C GLN A 258 8.47 -26.33 2.03
N PRO A 259 9.37 -27.33 2.21
CA PRO A 259 9.21 -28.64 1.59
C PRO A 259 7.86 -29.29 1.93
N GLY A 260 7.11 -29.70 0.90
CA GLY A 260 5.80 -30.33 1.04
C GLY A 260 4.62 -29.36 1.25
N VAL A 261 4.89 -28.05 1.34
CA VAL A 261 3.88 -26.99 1.37
C VAL A 261 4.02 -26.11 0.13
N SER A 262 5.19 -25.54 -0.11
CA SER A 262 5.48 -24.71 -1.27
C SER A 262 5.52 -25.55 -2.57
N PRO A 263 5.11 -24.98 -3.72
CA PRO A 263 5.36 -25.57 -5.03
C PRO A 263 6.84 -25.97 -5.19
N PRO A 264 7.15 -27.22 -5.59
CA PRO A 264 8.54 -27.68 -5.71
C PRO A 264 9.42 -26.82 -6.60
N GLU A 265 8.85 -26.21 -7.65
CA GLU A 265 9.52 -25.30 -8.58
C GLU A 265 10.12 -24.07 -7.88
N ASP A 266 9.53 -23.63 -6.77
CA ASP A 266 9.94 -22.42 -6.07
C ASP A 266 11.37 -22.52 -5.52
N ALA A 267 11.84 -23.73 -5.17
CA ALA A 267 13.21 -23.94 -4.69
C ALA A 267 14.27 -23.55 -5.73
N ASP A 268 14.06 -23.92 -7.00
CA ASP A 268 15.00 -23.62 -8.08
C ASP A 268 14.92 -22.14 -8.48
N ILE A 269 13.71 -21.56 -8.45
CA ILE A 269 13.48 -20.13 -8.73
C ILE A 269 14.23 -19.26 -7.71
N ILE A 270 14.08 -19.57 -6.42
CA ILE A 270 14.75 -18.84 -5.34
C ILE A 270 16.27 -19.03 -5.41
N ALA A 271 16.73 -20.25 -5.69
CA ALA A 271 18.17 -20.55 -5.82
C ALA A 271 18.84 -19.86 -7.02
N ALA A 272 18.05 -19.44 -8.03
CA ALA A 272 18.55 -18.71 -9.20
C ALA A 272 18.73 -17.20 -8.95
N LEU A 273 18.20 -16.66 -7.85
CA LEU A 273 18.36 -15.24 -7.51
C LEU A 273 19.80 -14.92 -7.15
N ALA A 274 20.25 -13.73 -7.55
CA ALA A 274 21.55 -13.20 -7.12
C ALA A 274 21.58 -12.95 -5.60
N ASP A 275 20.45 -12.47 -5.06
CA ASP A 275 20.24 -12.27 -3.63
C ASP A 275 18.77 -12.60 -3.28
N ALA A 276 18.59 -13.58 -2.39
CA ALA A 276 17.28 -14.09 -2.02
C ALA A 276 16.72 -13.31 -0.81
N PRO A 277 15.43 -12.93 -0.79
CA PRO A 277 14.85 -12.26 0.35
C PRO A 277 14.98 -13.07 1.64
N ILE A 278 15.31 -12.37 2.73
CA ILE A 278 15.40 -12.92 4.08
C ILE A 278 14.34 -12.32 5.03
N ASP A 279 13.55 -11.37 4.53
CA ASP A 279 12.38 -10.80 5.19
C ASP A 279 11.33 -10.44 4.12
N PHE A 280 10.09 -10.17 4.54
CA PHE A 280 9.09 -9.50 3.71
C PHE A 280 9.23 -7.98 3.82
N GLY A 281 8.63 -7.26 2.88
CA GLY A 281 8.61 -5.80 2.87
C GLY A 281 9.52 -5.19 1.81
N ASP A 282 9.39 -3.88 1.62
CA ASP A 282 10.19 -3.08 0.68
C ASP A 282 10.19 -3.62 -0.76
N ALA A 283 9.10 -4.29 -1.13
CA ALA A 283 8.93 -4.99 -2.39
C ALA A 283 10.07 -5.98 -2.71
N GLN A 284 10.63 -6.65 -1.70
CA GLN A 284 11.52 -7.80 -1.86
C GLN A 284 10.78 -9.04 -2.42
N TYR A 285 10.03 -8.85 -3.50
CA TYR A 285 9.25 -9.89 -4.17
C TYR A 285 10.15 -10.81 -5.00
N VAL A 286 9.68 -12.04 -5.17
CA VAL A 286 10.18 -12.99 -6.16
C VAL A 286 9.06 -13.24 -7.15
N ILE A 287 9.35 -13.06 -8.44
CA ILE A 287 8.40 -13.22 -9.53
C ILE A 287 8.79 -14.44 -10.35
N GLU A 288 7.81 -15.27 -10.67
CA GLU A 288 7.95 -16.30 -11.69
C GLU A 288 6.89 -16.16 -12.78
N ARG A 289 7.37 -16.08 -14.01
CA ARG A 289 6.58 -15.83 -15.23
C ARG A 289 7.04 -16.69 -16.40
N GLU A 290 7.78 -17.77 -16.15
CA GLU A 290 8.16 -18.69 -17.21
C GLU A 290 6.90 -19.34 -17.80
N ASN A 291 6.88 -19.49 -19.13
CA ASN A 291 5.74 -20.02 -19.88
C ASN A 291 4.40 -19.26 -19.66
N PHE A 292 4.44 -18.01 -19.17
CA PHE A 292 3.25 -17.22 -18.85
C PHE A 292 2.32 -17.89 -17.83
N ARG A 293 2.87 -18.71 -16.93
CA ARG A 293 2.11 -19.41 -15.90
C ARG A 293 1.69 -18.46 -14.79
N PHE A 294 0.42 -18.52 -14.38
CA PHE A 294 -0.10 -17.77 -13.24
C PHE A 294 -0.23 -18.66 -12.00
N ARG A 295 -0.30 -18.04 -10.83
CA ARG A 295 -0.40 -18.69 -9.51
C ARG A 295 -1.67 -18.28 -8.79
N GLY A 296 -2.17 -19.12 -7.89
CA GLY A 296 -3.35 -18.75 -7.12
C GLY A 296 -3.77 -19.75 -6.04
N PRO A 297 -4.83 -19.40 -5.28
CA PRO A 297 -5.12 -20.03 -4.00
C PRO A 297 -5.91 -21.34 -4.11
N PHE A 298 -6.27 -21.83 -5.29
CA PHE A 298 -7.15 -23.01 -5.44
C PHE A 298 -6.46 -24.14 -6.19
N ASP A 299 -6.41 -25.32 -5.60
CA ASP A 299 -5.80 -26.54 -6.17
C ASP A 299 -6.73 -27.27 -7.15
N ASP A 300 -8.01 -26.89 -7.18
CA ASP A 300 -9.06 -27.40 -8.05
C ASP A 300 -9.51 -26.37 -9.11
N ALA A 301 -8.68 -25.35 -9.39
CA ALA A 301 -8.98 -24.36 -10.42
C ALA A 301 -9.10 -25.00 -11.83
N VAL A 302 -10.11 -24.59 -12.59
CA VAL A 302 -10.30 -24.99 -14.00
C VAL A 302 -10.13 -23.74 -14.86
N CYS A 303 -9.02 -23.65 -15.59
CA CYS A 303 -8.61 -22.46 -16.33
C CYS A 303 -8.20 -22.76 -17.78
N ALA A 304 -8.25 -21.72 -18.62
CA ALA A 304 -7.91 -21.79 -20.05
C ALA A 304 -6.44 -21.44 -20.35
N HIS A 305 -5.65 -21.13 -19.32
CA HIS A 305 -4.22 -20.82 -19.36
C HIS A 305 -3.48 -21.69 -18.32
N ASP A 306 -2.15 -21.71 -18.37
CA ASP A 306 -1.36 -22.46 -17.39
C ASP A 306 -1.50 -21.86 -15.98
N PHE A 307 -1.50 -22.74 -14.98
CA PHE A 307 -1.80 -22.38 -13.59
C PHE A 307 -1.04 -23.28 -12.61
N LEU A 308 -0.52 -22.66 -11.56
CA LEU A 308 0.12 -23.34 -10.43
C LEU A 308 -0.58 -22.97 -9.12
N TYR A 309 -1.05 -24.00 -8.40
CA TYR A 309 -1.57 -23.80 -7.04
C TYR A 309 -0.46 -23.29 -6.12
N SER A 310 -0.74 -22.24 -5.34
CA SER A 310 0.21 -21.62 -4.42
C SER A 310 -0.47 -21.29 -3.09
N PRO A 311 -0.09 -21.95 -1.97
CA PRO A 311 -0.58 -21.61 -0.64
C PRO A 311 -0.24 -20.17 -0.22
N PHE A 312 0.81 -19.58 -0.78
CA PHE A 312 1.21 -18.19 -0.50
C PHE A 312 0.10 -17.20 -0.82
N HIS A 313 -0.74 -17.49 -1.82
CA HIS A 313 -1.86 -16.65 -2.22
C HIS A 313 -3.03 -16.66 -1.22
N ARG A 314 -2.91 -17.40 -0.11
CA ARG A 314 -3.83 -17.36 1.05
C ARG A 314 -3.20 -16.72 2.29
N GLN A 315 -1.94 -16.29 2.23
CA GLN A 315 -1.20 -15.79 3.38
C GLN A 315 -1.08 -14.27 3.34
N SER A 316 -1.23 -13.62 4.50
CA SER A 316 -0.99 -12.17 4.64
C SER A 316 0.40 -11.73 4.21
N ALA A 317 1.38 -12.64 4.26
CA ALA A 317 2.75 -12.42 3.81
C ALA A 317 2.86 -11.98 2.33
N LEU A 318 1.90 -12.39 1.49
CA LEU A 318 1.79 -11.89 0.12
C LEU A 318 1.60 -10.36 0.12
N CYS A 319 0.69 -9.85 0.95
CA CYS A 319 0.48 -8.41 1.13
C CYS A 319 1.66 -7.75 1.84
N GLY A 320 2.27 -8.45 2.81
CA GLY A 320 3.45 -8.01 3.56
C GLY A 320 4.66 -7.73 2.70
N THR A 321 4.73 -8.30 1.50
CA THR A 321 5.78 -8.00 0.51
C THR A 321 5.85 -6.51 0.15
N CYS A 322 4.72 -5.79 0.17
CA CYS A 322 4.65 -4.35 -0.11
C CYS A 322 4.16 -3.52 1.08
N HIS A 323 3.43 -4.11 2.05
CA HIS A 323 2.81 -3.41 3.18
C HIS A 323 3.62 -3.47 4.48
N ASP A 324 4.93 -3.65 4.35
CA ASP A 324 5.93 -3.38 5.39
C ASP A 324 7.05 -2.58 4.71
N VAL A 325 7.22 -1.30 5.05
CA VAL A 325 8.07 -0.39 4.27
C VAL A 325 9.06 0.31 5.19
N SER A 326 10.32 0.32 4.79
CA SER A 326 11.42 0.87 5.55
C SER A 326 12.29 1.75 4.67
N ASN A 327 13.11 2.59 5.31
CA ASN A 327 14.11 3.37 4.60
C ASN A 327 15.45 2.60 4.57
N PRO A 328 15.91 2.08 3.41
CA PRO A 328 17.15 1.30 3.32
C PRO A 328 18.43 2.13 3.45
N VAL A 329 18.33 3.47 3.48
CA VAL A 329 19.47 4.38 3.74
C VAL A 329 19.72 4.52 5.25
N LEU A 330 18.79 4.07 6.08
CA LEU A 330 18.79 4.30 7.52
C LEU A 330 18.77 2.97 8.27
N ALA A 331 19.89 2.64 8.91
CA ALA A 331 20.00 1.48 9.77
C ALA A 331 19.34 1.75 11.12
N ARG A 332 18.59 0.77 11.63
CA ARG A 332 17.99 0.77 12.95
C ARG A 332 18.60 -0.36 13.79
N ASP A 333 18.99 -0.04 15.01
CA ASP A 333 19.29 -1.05 16.02
C ASP A 333 17.97 -1.54 16.66
N PRO A 334 17.61 -2.84 16.54
CA PRO A 334 16.38 -3.36 17.10
C PRO A 334 16.34 -3.41 18.63
N GLU A 335 17.49 -3.42 19.30
CA GLU A 335 17.59 -3.43 20.76
C GLU A 335 17.42 -2.04 21.35
N THR A 336 18.06 -1.03 20.74
CA THR A 336 18.07 0.35 21.26
C THR A 336 17.07 1.28 20.57
N GLY A 337 16.59 0.92 19.38
CA GLY A 337 15.75 1.76 18.52
C GLY A 337 16.49 2.93 17.88
N ILE A 338 17.81 3.06 18.08
CA ILE A 338 18.62 4.13 17.50
C ILE A 338 18.69 3.94 15.98
N VAL A 339 18.53 5.05 15.25
CA VAL A 339 18.62 5.10 13.80
C VAL A 339 19.86 5.89 13.39
N SER A 340 20.63 5.34 12.45
CA SER A 340 21.86 5.93 11.89
C SER A 340 21.91 5.80 10.38
N ILE A 341 22.67 6.67 9.71
CA ILE A 341 22.85 6.62 8.25
C ILE A 341 23.77 5.44 7.89
N THR A 342 23.43 4.69 6.85
CA THR A 342 24.25 3.58 6.36
C THR A 342 25.54 4.06 5.68
N THR A 343 26.38 3.11 5.27
CA THR A 343 27.55 3.43 4.45
C THR A 343 27.09 3.86 3.07
N PHE A 344 27.43 5.09 2.68
CA PHE A 344 27.15 5.64 1.36
C PHE A 344 27.70 4.76 0.23
N ASP A 345 26.92 4.63 -0.85
CA ASP A 345 27.26 3.86 -2.05
C ASP A 345 27.44 2.36 -1.79
N ALA A 346 26.61 1.84 -0.87
CA ALA A 346 26.56 0.41 -0.53
C ALA A 346 25.14 -0.03 -0.17
N PRO A 347 24.77 -1.30 -0.44
CA PRO A 347 23.50 -1.86 0.01
C PRO A 347 23.37 -1.81 1.53
N HIS A 348 22.12 -1.78 2.03
CA HIS A 348 21.86 -1.87 3.45
C HIS A 348 22.49 -3.15 4.05
N PRO A 349 23.18 -3.08 5.20
CA PRO A 349 23.90 -4.24 5.76
C PRO A 349 22.99 -5.40 6.20
N SER A 350 21.70 -5.14 6.40
CA SER A 350 20.69 -6.15 6.77
C SER A 350 19.30 -5.73 6.26
N PRO A 351 18.86 -6.18 5.06
CA PRO A 351 17.64 -5.69 4.40
C PRO A 351 16.36 -6.28 5.02
N THR A 352 16.16 -6.06 6.32
CA THR A 352 15.01 -6.57 7.09
C THR A 352 14.30 -5.40 7.77
N SER A 353 12.98 -5.48 7.90
CA SER A 353 12.13 -4.49 8.59
C SER A 353 12.61 -4.15 10.01
N ALA A 354 13.17 -5.11 10.75
CA ALA A 354 13.68 -4.89 12.10
C ALA A 354 14.94 -4.00 12.18
N HIS A 355 15.75 -4.01 11.12
CA HIS A 355 17.06 -3.36 11.04
C HIS A 355 17.09 -2.10 10.16
N MET A 356 15.98 -1.75 9.53
CA MET A 356 15.83 -0.52 8.75
C MET A 356 14.88 0.44 9.49
N ALA A 357 15.07 1.75 9.29
CA ALA A 357 14.18 2.74 9.90
C ALA A 357 12.75 2.57 9.35
N ALA A 358 11.78 2.57 10.27
CA ALA A 358 10.39 2.31 9.92
C ALA A 358 9.76 3.48 9.16
N GLU A 359 9.11 3.15 8.05
CA GLU A 359 8.24 4.07 7.32
C GLU A 359 6.78 3.64 7.46
N GLN A 360 6.47 2.39 7.10
CA GLN A 360 5.20 1.73 7.36
C GLN A 360 5.43 0.38 8.03
N ARG A 361 4.54 0.01 8.96
CA ARG A 361 4.60 -1.26 9.68
C ARG A 361 3.29 -2.04 9.65
N THR A 362 2.45 -1.83 8.63
CA THR A 362 1.10 -2.44 8.60
C THR A 362 1.14 -3.95 8.71
N TYR A 363 2.04 -4.62 7.98
CA TYR A 363 2.19 -6.06 8.06
C TYR A 363 2.74 -6.51 9.42
N SER A 364 3.83 -5.92 9.88
CA SER A 364 4.40 -6.21 11.21
C SER A 364 3.41 -5.97 12.36
N GLU A 365 2.62 -4.90 12.31
CA GLU A 365 1.53 -4.61 13.25
C GLU A 365 0.50 -5.75 13.27
N TRP A 366 0.11 -6.23 12.07
CA TRP A 366 -0.82 -7.37 11.94
C TRP A 366 -0.24 -8.69 12.42
N VAL A 367 1.03 -8.98 12.11
CA VAL A 367 1.73 -10.19 12.55
C VAL A 367 1.68 -10.33 14.08
N HIS A 368 1.75 -9.20 14.79
CA HIS A 368 1.75 -9.13 16.24
C HIS A 368 0.39 -8.74 16.85
N SER A 369 -0.70 -9.17 16.21
CA SER A 369 -2.08 -9.01 16.68
C SER A 369 -2.78 -10.34 16.93
N ALA A 370 -3.96 -10.30 17.55
CA ALA A 370 -4.84 -11.46 17.72
C ALA A 370 -5.39 -12.00 16.38
N PHE A 371 -5.32 -11.22 15.29
CA PHE A 371 -5.79 -11.64 13.97
C PHE A 371 -4.86 -12.66 13.34
N ASN A 372 -3.56 -12.62 13.63
CA ASN A 372 -2.58 -13.60 13.15
C ASN A 372 -2.47 -14.81 14.10
N THR A 373 -3.60 -15.45 14.39
CA THR A 373 -3.67 -16.66 15.22
C THR A 373 -4.50 -17.74 14.53
N ALA A 374 -4.35 -19.00 14.96
CA ALA A 374 -5.17 -20.10 14.44
C ALA A 374 -6.65 -19.89 14.76
N GLU A 375 -6.96 -19.24 15.88
CA GLU A 375 -8.30 -18.88 16.32
C GLU A 375 -8.88 -17.79 15.44
N GLY A 376 -8.11 -16.71 15.18
CA GLY A 376 -8.58 -15.51 14.49
C GLY A 376 -9.46 -14.63 15.36
N VAL A 377 -10.11 -13.64 14.73
CA VAL A 377 -11.04 -12.73 15.40
C VAL A 377 -12.42 -12.85 14.76
N TYR A 378 -13.47 -12.94 15.58
CA TYR A 378 -14.85 -12.90 15.10
C TYR A 378 -15.20 -11.48 14.66
N ALA A 379 -15.35 -11.28 13.34
CA ALA A 379 -15.63 -9.99 12.72
C ALA A 379 -16.38 -10.17 11.38
N PRO A 380 -17.63 -10.69 11.43
CA PRO A 380 -18.41 -11.07 10.25
C PRO A 380 -18.67 -9.91 9.28
N GLU A 381 -18.66 -8.67 9.77
CA GLU A 381 -18.82 -7.47 8.96
C GLU A 381 -17.70 -7.28 7.92
N PHE A 382 -16.52 -7.89 8.12
CA PHE A 382 -15.41 -7.84 7.17
C PHE A 382 -15.27 -9.12 6.34
N GLY A 383 -15.57 -10.29 6.93
CA GLY A 383 -15.24 -11.59 6.34
C GLY A 383 -16.09 -12.04 5.15
N GLY A 384 -17.20 -11.36 4.86
CA GLY A 384 -18.15 -11.78 3.82
C GLY A 384 -18.84 -13.08 4.23
N ASN A 385 -18.58 -14.17 3.50
CA ASN A 385 -19.06 -15.52 3.86
C ASN A 385 -18.31 -16.16 5.04
N ARG A 386 -17.43 -15.41 5.73
CA ARG A 386 -16.68 -15.86 6.92
C ARG A 386 -17.05 -15.02 8.14
N ASP A 387 -17.31 -15.70 9.26
CA ASP A 387 -17.54 -15.03 10.54
C ASP A 387 -16.22 -14.65 11.25
N VAL A 388 -15.15 -15.38 10.94
CA VAL A 388 -13.84 -15.25 11.58
C VAL A 388 -12.80 -14.85 10.54
N VAL A 389 -12.03 -13.83 10.84
CA VAL A 389 -10.96 -13.29 9.98
C VAL A 389 -9.59 -13.57 10.58
N ARG A 390 -8.65 -13.99 9.74
CA ARG A 390 -7.30 -14.46 10.12
C ARG A 390 -6.19 -13.98 9.21
N SER A 391 -6.48 -13.30 8.12
CA SER A 391 -5.48 -12.81 7.17
C SER A 391 -5.89 -11.45 6.63
N CYS A 392 -4.94 -10.76 6.00
CA CYS A 392 -5.23 -9.53 5.26
C CYS A 392 -6.37 -9.77 4.26
N GLN A 393 -6.33 -10.90 3.55
CA GLN A 393 -7.31 -11.28 2.54
C GLN A 393 -8.70 -11.54 3.12
N ASP A 394 -8.83 -12.00 4.37
CA ASP A 394 -10.16 -12.25 4.94
C ASP A 394 -10.98 -10.96 5.07
N CYS A 395 -10.34 -9.82 5.33
CA CYS A 395 -11.01 -8.51 5.40
C CYS A 395 -10.95 -7.74 4.07
N HIS A 396 -9.78 -7.72 3.40
CA HIS A 396 -9.51 -6.89 2.21
C HIS A 396 -9.67 -7.64 0.89
N MET A 397 -10.08 -8.91 0.94
CA MET A 397 -10.50 -9.71 -0.19
C MET A 397 -11.61 -10.69 0.25
N ARG A 398 -12.62 -10.14 0.94
CA ARG A 398 -13.63 -10.93 1.64
C ARG A 398 -14.27 -12.02 0.78
N ALA A 399 -14.67 -13.11 1.41
CA ALA A 399 -15.25 -14.25 0.73
C ALA A 399 -16.64 -13.94 0.18
N VAL A 400 -16.88 -14.22 -1.11
CA VAL A 400 -18.19 -14.08 -1.76
C VAL A 400 -18.57 -15.34 -2.53
N ASP A 401 -19.87 -15.47 -2.82
CA ASP A 401 -20.39 -16.51 -3.71
C ASP A 401 -20.16 -16.10 -5.17
N GLY A 402 -19.36 -16.85 -5.92
CA GLY A 402 -19.08 -16.52 -7.31
C GLY A 402 -18.12 -17.49 -7.99
N ARG A 403 -17.74 -17.19 -9.23
CA ARG A 403 -16.69 -17.89 -10.00
C ARG A 403 -15.62 -16.91 -10.40
N GLY A 404 -14.40 -17.40 -10.64
CA GLY A 404 -13.26 -16.52 -10.94
C GLY A 404 -13.30 -15.90 -12.35
N CYS A 405 -14.01 -16.49 -13.30
CA CYS A 405 -14.07 -16.01 -14.70
C CYS A 405 -15.43 -16.34 -15.35
N PHE A 406 -15.70 -15.78 -16.53
CA PHE A 406 -17.00 -15.96 -17.20
C PHE A 406 -17.27 -17.39 -17.69
N PHE A 407 -16.23 -18.23 -17.85
CA PHE A 407 -16.42 -19.57 -18.39
C PHE A 407 -17.28 -20.44 -17.46
N GLU A 408 -18.26 -21.15 -18.02
CA GLU A 408 -19.14 -22.05 -17.24
C GLU A 408 -18.41 -23.24 -16.62
N ILE A 409 -17.22 -23.58 -17.11
CA ILE A 409 -16.38 -24.63 -16.54
C ILE A 409 -15.71 -24.22 -15.23
N ALA A 410 -15.64 -22.91 -14.93
CA ALA A 410 -15.04 -22.43 -13.70
C ALA A 410 -15.96 -22.77 -12.51
N PRO A 411 -15.44 -23.35 -11.42
CA PRO A 411 -16.24 -23.68 -10.25
C PRO A 411 -16.91 -22.43 -9.64
N ILE A 412 -18.17 -22.58 -9.22
CA ILE A 412 -18.81 -21.65 -8.30
C ILE A 412 -18.32 -21.98 -6.89
N ARG A 413 -17.89 -20.95 -6.16
CA ARG A 413 -17.26 -21.02 -4.85
C ARG A 413 -18.00 -20.12 -3.89
N SER A 414 -18.07 -20.51 -2.62
CA SER A 414 -18.52 -19.63 -1.53
C SER A 414 -17.37 -18.86 -0.87
N ASP A 415 -16.16 -19.08 -1.34
CA ASP A 415 -14.93 -18.51 -0.82
C ASP A 415 -14.12 -17.79 -1.89
N LEU A 416 -14.77 -17.30 -2.96
CA LEU A 416 -14.12 -16.49 -3.98
C LEU A 416 -13.60 -15.20 -3.34
N PRO A 417 -12.30 -14.87 -3.45
CA PRO A 417 -11.77 -13.61 -2.95
C PRO A 417 -12.27 -12.44 -3.80
N LEU A 418 -13.06 -11.55 -3.21
CA LEU A 418 -13.48 -10.33 -3.86
C LEU A 418 -12.26 -9.43 -4.04
N HIS A 419 -11.91 -9.03 -5.27
CA HIS A 419 -10.75 -8.15 -5.51
C HIS A 419 -11.07 -6.69 -5.19
N ASP A 420 -11.71 -6.43 -4.05
CA ASP A 420 -12.01 -5.07 -3.60
C ASP A 420 -10.76 -4.33 -3.13
N LEU A 421 -9.79 -5.04 -2.51
CA LEU A 421 -8.45 -4.56 -2.15
C LEU A 421 -8.50 -3.20 -1.46
N THR A 422 -9.56 -3.01 -0.66
CA THR A 422 -10.02 -1.68 -0.25
C THR A 422 -9.36 -1.25 1.06
N GLY A 423 -8.76 -0.07 1.05
CA GLY A 423 -8.27 0.64 2.23
C GLY A 423 -9.22 1.76 2.67
N ALA A 424 -8.67 2.78 3.32
CA ALA A 424 -9.43 3.93 3.82
C ALA A 424 -9.60 5.09 2.82
N ASN A 425 -9.06 4.97 1.60
CA ASN A 425 -8.90 6.11 0.70
C ASN A 425 -10.15 6.36 -0.15
N THR A 426 -11.06 7.21 0.33
CA THR A 426 -12.20 7.70 -0.46
C THR A 426 -11.83 8.91 -1.33
N PHE A 427 -10.92 9.75 -0.85
CA PHE A 427 -10.55 11.01 -1.48
C PHE A 427 -9.76 10.83 -2.79
N MET A 428 -8.70 10.02 -2.79
CA MET A 428 -7.87 9.86 -3.99
C MET A 428 -8.63 9.15 -5.10
N LEU A 429 -9.52 8.21 -4.77
CA LEU A 429 -10.41 7.60 -5.75
C LEU A 429 -11.31 8.65 -6.44
N GLU A 430 -11.80 9.66 -5.71
CA GLU A 430 -12.53 10.78 -6.32
C GLU A 430 -11.62 11.61 -7.24
N VAL A 431 -10.41 11.95 -6.78
CA VAL A 431 -9.40 12.66 -7.58
C VAL A 431 -9.07 11.89 -8.86
N MET A 432 -9.02 10.56 -8.81
CA MET A 432 -8.74 9.74 -10.00
C MET A 432 -9.80 9.91 -11.09
N LYS A 433 -11.05 10.26 -10.78
CA LYS A 433 -12.06 10.53 -11.81
C LYS A 433 -11.68 11.74 -12.66
N ASP A 434 -11.13 12.78 -12.04
CA ASP A 434 -10.64 13.97 -12.74
C ASP A 434 -9.34 13.70 -13.50
N VAL A 435 -8.42 12.93 -12.88
CA VAL A 435 -7.13 12.56 -13.51
C VAL A 435 -7.33 11.74 -14.77
N LEU A 436 -8.38 10.91 -14.80
CA LEU A 436 -8.70 9.98 -15.89
C LEU A 436 -9.78 10.51 -16.84
N ASP A 437 -10.25 11.75 -16.68
CA ASP A 437 -11.36 12.26 -17.48
C ASP A 437 -11.02 12.22 -18.98
N GLY A 438 -11.94 11.65 -19.76
CA GLY A 438 -11.76 11.44 -21.19
C GLY A 438 -10.90 10.23 -21.60
N GLU A 439 -10.36 9.45 -20.65
CA GLU A 439 -9.55 8.28 -20.98
C GLU A 439 -10.38 7.00 -21.20
N PRO A 440 -10.01 6.14 -22.18
CA PRO A 440 -10.76 4.91 -22.49
C PRO A 440 -10.87 3.89 -21.35
N GLY A 441 -9.97 3.94 -20.35
CA GLY A 441 -9.91 3.00 -19.22
C GLY A 441 -10.72 3.40 -17.98
N LEU A 442 -11.26 4.63 -17.93
CA LEU A 442 -12.01 5.14 -16.78
C LEU A 442 -13.31 4.36 -16.57
N ASN A 443 -13.46 3.77 -15.39
CA ASN A 443 -14.72 3.16 -14.94
C ASN A 443 -15.23 3.85 -13.66
N ILE A 444 -16.06 4.88 -13.85
CA ILE A 444 -16.65 5.66 -12.75
C ILE A 444 -17.47 4.78 -11.80
N ALA A 445 -18.23 3.81 -12.32
CA ALA A 445 -19.05 2.92 -11.49
C ALA A 445 -18.19 2.04 -10.58
N ALA A 446 -17.06 1.53 -11.08
CA ALA A 446 -16.10 0.77 -10.28
C ALA A 446 -15.46 1.63 -9.20
N ILE A 447 -15.05 2.87 -9.54
CA ILE A 447 -14.49 3.84 -8.58
C ILE A 447 -15.52 4.19 -7.49
N ASP A 448 -16.77 4.48 -7.86
CA ASP A 448 -17.86 4.77 -6.91
C ASP A 448 -18.12 3.60 -5.97
N ALA A 449 -18.10 2.36 -6.50
CA ALA A 449 -18.21 1.16 -5.68
C ALA A 449 -17.02 1.01 -4.72
N GLY A 450 -15.80 1.34 -5.18
CA GLY A 450 -14.59 1.42 -4.36
C GLY A 450 -14.69 2.41 -3.21
N ILE A 451 -15.16 3.63 -3.49
CA ILE A 451 -15.40 4.67 -2.48
C ILE A 451 -16.43 4.20 -1.45
N ALA A 452 -17.52 3.57 -1.90
CA ALA A 452 -18.54 3.03 -1.01
C ALA A 452 -17.98 1.94 -0.08
N ARG A 453 -17.14 1.03 -0.60
CA ARG A 453 -16.44 0.02 0.19
C ARG A 453 -15.45 0.64 1.18
N ALA A 454 -14.69 1.65 0.77
CA ALA A 454 -13.72 2.32 1.66
C ALA A 454 -14.42 3.01 2.84
N ARG A 455 -15.56 3.65 2.58
CA ARG A 455 -16.42 4.23 3.62
C ARG A 455 -16.98 3.17 4.56
N TYR A 456 -17.47 2.05 4.01
CA TYR A 456 -17.95 0.93 4.81
C TYR A 456 -16.84 0.37 5.73
N MET A 457 -15.62 0.20 5.22
CA MET A 457 -14.48 -0.24 6.03
C MET A 457 -14.20 0.74 7.17
N LEU A 458 -14.17 2.05 6.89
CA LEU A 458 -13.97 3.10 7.89
C LEU A 458 -15.05 3.10 8.98
N GLN A 459 -16.31 2.91 8.60
CA GLN A 459 -17.45 2.87 9.53
C GLN A 459 -17.47 1.63 10.43
N ASN A 460 -16.73 0.57 10.08
CA ASN A 460 -16.62 -0.64 10.89
C ASN A 460 -15.26 -0.78 11.59
N ALA A 461 -14.25 -0.02 11.18
CA ALA A 461 -12.87 -0.11 11.67
C ALA A 461 -12.71 0.33 13.14
N ALA A 462 -13.62 1.15 13.64
CA ALA A 462 -13.66 1.59 15.03
C ALA A 462 -14.98 1.21 15.69
N ARG A 463 -15.02 1.23 17.01
CA ARG A 463 -16.26 1.37 17.78
C ARG A 463 -16.10 2.51 18.77
N MET A 464 -17.09 3.40 18.81
CA MET A 464 -17.11 4.52 19.75
C MET A 464 -18.15 4.29 20.84
N THR A 465 -17.78 4.47 22.11
CA THR A 465 -18.72 4.44 23.24
C THR A 465 -18.57 5.68 24.11
N LEU A 466 -19.70 6.24 24.54
CA LEU A 466 -19.78 7.48 25.30
C LEU A 466 -20.21 7.17 26.73
N HIS A 467 -19.53 7.76 27.70
CA HIS A 467 -19.86 7.62 29.12
C HIS A 467 -19.72 8.95 29.83
N ARG A 468 -20.47 9.12 30.92
CA ARG A 468 -20.28 10.24 31.84
C ARG A 468 -19.53 9.75 33.07
N ASP A 469 -18.34 10.28 33.31
CA ASP A 469 -17.49 9.90 34.45
C ASP A 469 -17.16 11.16 35.27
N SER A 470 -17.50 11.19 36.56
CA SER A 470 -17.06 12.22 37.52
C SER A 470 -17.20 13.69 37.03
N GLY A 471 -18.27 14.01 36.28
CA GLY A 471 -18.49 15.36 35.77
C GLY A 471 -17.85 15.67 34.41
N GLN A 472 -17.28 14.66 33.74
CA GLN A 472 -16.70 14.75 32.40
C GLN A 472 -17.41 13.79 31.43
N LEU A 473 -17.31 14.09 30.14
CA LEU A 473 -17.62 13.16 29.07
C LEU A 473 -16.37 12.32 28.79
N ARG A 474 -16.46 10.99 28.94
CA ARG A 474 -15.46 10.04 28.45
C ARG A 474 -15.90 9.49 27.09
N VAL A 475 -15.04 9.66 26.09
CA VAL A 475 -15.18 9.05 24.76
C VAL A 475 -14.16 7.94 24.64
N ARG A 476 -14.63 6.70 24.50
CA ARG A 476 -13.79 5.55 24.19
C ARG A 476 -13.83 5.26 22.69
N VAL A 477 -12.66 5.09 22.08
CA VAL A 477 -12.51 4.60 20.71
C VAL A 477 -11.77 3.26 20.75
N GLU A 478 -12.43 2.21 20.30
CA GLU A 478 -11.88 0.86 20.18
C GLU A 478 -11.46 0.59 18.73
N ASN A 479 -10.24 0.10 18.54
CA ASN A 479 -9.71 -0.38 17.26
C ASN A 479 -10.18 -1.81 16.98
N ARG A 480 -10.88 -1.98 15.85
CA ARG A 480 -11.41 -3.27 15.36
C ARG A 480 -10.61 -3.84 14.19
N THR A 481 -9.48 -3.22 13.85
CA THR A 481 -8.58 -3.65 12.79
C THR A 481 -7.45 -4.51 13.34
N GLY A 482 -6.82 -5.29 12.44
CA GLY A 482 -5.68 -6.14 12.81
C GLY A 482 -4.34 -5.41 12.95
N HIS A 483 -4.30 -4.11 12.69
CA HIS A 483 -3.09 -3.27 12.74
C HIS A 483 -3.40 -1.99 13.53
N LYS A 484 -2.50 -1.00 13.58
CA LYS A 484 -2.86 0.28 14.22
C LYS A 484 -4.04 0.96 13.50
N LEU A 485 -4.80 1.76 14.22
CA LEU A 485 -5.87 2.58 13.66
C LEU A 485 -5.55 4.09 13.77
N PRO A 486 -5.34 4.78 12.64
CA PRO A 486 -5.15 4.26 11.27
C PRO A 486 -3.71 3.72 11.03
N THR A 487 -3.53 2.72 10.15
CA THR A 487 -2.19 2.22 9.74
C THR A 487 -1.73 2.85 8.42
N GLY A 488 -0.55 2.44 7.91
CA GLY A 488 -0.01 2.79 6.60
C GLY A 488 0.69 4.16 6.60
N TYR A 489 0.80 4.75 5.41
CA TYR A 489 1.51 6.02 5.17
C TYR A 489 1.08 7.12 6.17
N PRO A 490 1.99 7.63 7.00
CA PRO A 490 1.61 8.48 8.14
C PRO A 490 1.45 9.97 7.80
N GLU A 491 2.10 10.47 6.75
CA GLU A 491 2.10 11.91 6.48
C GLU A 491 0.72 12.40 6.02
N GLY A 492 0.12 13.31 6.79
CA GLY A 492 -1.19 13.89 6.51
C GLY A 492 -2.38 12.98 6.85
N ARG A 493 -2.16 11.72 7.22
CA ARG A 493 -3.23 10.78 7.62
C ARG A 493 -3.57 10.96 9.08
N ARG A 494 -4.85 11.23 9.39
CA ARG A 494 -5.30 11.42 10.77
C ARG A 494 -6.73 10.93 11.01
N MET A 495 -7.02 10.61 12.26
CA MET A 495 -8.36 10.38 12.81
C MET A 495 -8.54 11.28 14.03
N TRP A 496 -9.73 11.78 14.32
CA TRP A 496 -9.96 12.59 15.52
C TRP A 496 -11.38 12.51 16.04
N VAL A 497 -11.54 12.85 17.31
CA VAL A 497 -12.83 12.97 17.98
C VAL A 497 -13.24 14.44 18.00
N ASN A 498 -14.35 14.77 17.35
CA ASN A 498 -15.03 16.06 17.45
C ASN A 498 -16.17 15.94 18.48
N VAL A 499 -16.24 16.90 19.41
CA VAL A 499 -17.27 16.94 20.46
C VAL A 499 -17.98 18.27 20.42
N ARG A 500 -19.31 18.27 20.24
CA ARG A 500 -20.17 19.46 20.32
C ARG A 500 -21.07 19.35 21.54
N PHE A 501 -21.00 20.34 22.42
CA PHE A 501 -21.85 20.46 23.60
C PHE A 501 -23.02 21.40 23.32
N LEU A 502 -24.23 20.96 23.62
CA LEU A 502 -25.48 21.66 23.33
C LEU A 502 -26.26 21.95 24.62
N ASP A 503 -26.95 23.09 24.66
CA ASP A 503 -27.92 23.41 25.69
C ASP A 503 -29.32 22.81 25.43
N ALA A 504 -30.28 23.10 26.31
CA ALA A 504 -31.65 22.61 26.23
C ALA A 504 -32.43 23.09 24.98
N ASP A 505 -31.99 24.17 24.33
CA ASP A 505 -32.57 24.68 23.10
C ASP A 505 -31.81 24.16 21.84
N ASN A 506 -30.87 23.22 22.03
CA ASN A 506 -29.95 22.69 21.03
C ASN A 506 -28.97 23.74 20.46
N ALA A 507 -28.71 24.83 21.18
CA ALA A 507 -27.68 25.78 20.82
C ALA A 507 -26.30 25.29 21.28
N LEU A 508 -25.27 25.56 20.47
CA LEU A 508 -23.88 25.18 20.77
C LEU A 508 -23.33 26.03 21.92
N VAL A 509 -22.90 25.38 23.00
CA VAL A 509 -22.26 26.03 24.16
C VAL A 509 -20.77 25.73 24.26
N GLY A 510 -20.27 24.73 23.53
CA GLY A 510 -18.85 24.44 23.40
C GLY A 510 -18.57 23.42 22.31
N GLU A 511 -17.36 23.44 21.75
CA GLU A 511 -16.92 22.47 20.76
C GLU A 511 -15.41 22.23 20.91
N SER A 512 -14.99 20.97 20.81
CA SER A 512 -13.59 20.56 20.74
C SER A 512 -13.31 19.85 19.41
N ALA A 513 -12.11 20.05 18.87
CA ALA A 513 -11.66 19.58 17.58
C ALA A 513 -12.60 19.92 16.41
N ALA A 514 -13.05 21.18 16.35
CA ALA A 514 -13.89 21.69 15.28
C ALA A 514 -13.15 21.63 13.93
N TYR A 515 -13.84 21.21 12.87
CA TYR A 515 -13.30 21.17 11.50
C TYR A 515 -14.04 22.16 10.60
N ASP A 516 -13.31 23.08 9.98
CA ASP A 516 -13.84 24.00 8.98
C ASP A 516 -13.78 23.35 7.59
N PHE A 517 -14.94 22.90 7.09
CA PHE A 517 -15.05 22.29 5.76
C PHE A 517 -14.74 23.24 4.60
N GLY A 518 -14.83 24.56 4.82
CA GLY A 518 -14.50 25.58 3.84
C GLY A 518 -12.99 25.81 3.71
N THR A 519 -12.27 25.88 4.83
CA THR A 519 -10.81 26.13 4.84
C THR A 519 -9.97 24.86 4.94
N ALA A 520 -10.59 23.71 5.26
CA ALA A 520 -9.96 22.43 5.58
C ALA A 520 -9.08 22.47 6.84
N GLU A 521 -9.39 23.37 7.78
CA GLU A 521 -8.63 23.55 9.02
C GLU A 521 -9.26 22.74 10.15
N LEU A 522 -8.42 21.96 10.84
CA LEU A 522 -8.77 21.29 12.09
C LEU A 522 -8.29 22.17 13.25
N THR A 523 -9.21 22.52 14.15
CA THR A 523 -8.85 23.19 15.40
C THR A 523 -8.24 22.17 16.36
N GLU A 524 -7.05 22.46 16.88
CA GLU A 524 -6.41 21.65 17.93
C GLU A 524 -6.40 22.44 19.25
N ASP A 525 -7.57 22.53 19.88
CA ASP A 525 -7.70 23.06 21.25
C ASP A 525 -7.06 22.10 22.28
N PRO A 526 -6.86 22.52 23.55
CA PRO A 526 -6.18 21.69 24.56
C PRO A 526 -6.82 20.33 24.84
N ASP A 527 -8.12 20.16 24.55
CA ASP A 527 -8.86 18.91 24.75
C ASP A 527 -8.95 18.07 23.45
N ALA A 528 -8.44 18.58 22.32
CA ALA A 528 -8.53 17.91 21.03
C ALA A 528 -7.77 16.57 21.04
N LYS A 529 -8.44 15.50 20.63
CA LYS A 529 -7.83 14.19 20.44
C LYS A 529 -7.67 13.86 18.95
N VAL A 530 -6.43 13.96 18.47
CA VAL A 530 -6.04 13.60 17.10
C VAL A 530 -5.09 12.39 17.12
N TYR A 531 -5.52 11.28 16.52
CA TYR A 531 -4.74 10.06 16.30
C TYR A 531 -3.99 10.14 14.97
N GLU A 532 -2.66 10.18 15.04
CA GLU A 532 -1.77 10.32 13.88
C GLU A 532 -0.33 9.93 14.27
N ALA A 533 0.53 9.79 13.26
CA ALA A 533 1.96 9.62 13.45
C ALA A 533 2.72 10.75 12.77
N HIS A 534 3.78 11.22 13.43
CA HIS A 534 4.65 12.29 12.97
C HIS A 534 6.04 11.70 12.72
N HIS A 535 6.33 11.46 11.45
CA HIS A 535 7.69 11.23 10.99
C HIS A 535 8.47 12.53 11.00
N VAL A 536 9.67 12.48 11.58
CA VAL A 536 10.56 13.63 11.64
C VAL A 536 12.01 13.29 11.32
N VAL A 537 12.73 14.29 10.85
CA VAL A 537 14.19 14.26 10.72
C VAL A 537 14.82 14.19 12.11
N GLY A 538 15.57 13.12 12.40
CA GLY A 538 16.36 12.94 13.61
C GLY A 538 17.71 13.65 13.56
N ALA A 539 18.40 13.69 14.70
CA ALA A 539 19.62 14.50 14.88
C ALA A 539 20.76 14.19 13.89
N GLU A 540 21.02 12.90 13.60
CA GLU A 540 22.09 12.51 12.67
C GLU A 540 21.77 12.92 11.23
N VAL A 541 20.54 12.63 10.77
CA VAL A 541 20.08 13.04 9.43
C VAL A 541 20.04 14.56 9.31
N ALA A 542 19.64 15.28 10.37
CA ALA A 542 19.68 16.74 10.40
C ALA A 542 21.11 17.28 10.21
N ALA A 543 22.10 16.67 10.89
CA ALA A 543 23.49 17.06 10.75
C ALA A 543 24.06 16.77 9.34
N ALA A 544 23.66 15.67 8.71
CA ALA A 544 24.11 15.29 7.38
C ALA A 544 23.44 16.09 6.25
N SER A 545 22.15 16.38 6.40
CA SER A 545 21.32 17.04 5.38
C SER A 545 21.26 18.57 5.52
N GLY A 546 21.51 19.10 6.72
CA GLY A 546 21.26 20.51 7.04
C GLY A 546 19.78 20.87 7.20
N VAL A 547 18.87 19.91 7.11
CA VAL A 547 17.45 20.08 7.46
C VAL A 547 17.31 20.08 8.98
N PRO A 548 16.56 21.03 9.58
CA PRO A 548 16.40 21.07 11.04
C PRO A 548 15.84 19.77 11.62
N GLU A 549 16.36 19.35 12.78
CA GLU A 549 15.77 18.24 13.54
C GLU A 549 14.30 18.54 13.87
N GLY A 550 13.43 17.53 13.81
CA GLY A 550 11.99 17.67 14.05
C GLY A 550 11.19 18.10 12.82
N THR A 551 11.83 18.32 11.67
CA THR A 551 11.12 18.66 10.42
C THR A 551 10.26 17.48 9.96
N ARG A 552 8.96 17.73 9.74
CA ARG A 552 7.97 16.76 9.20
C ARG A 552 7.92 16.74 7.67
N PHE A 553 7.21 15.76 7.11
CA PHE A 553 6.84 15.65 5.69
C PHE A 553 8.00 15.38 4.71
N ARG A 554 9.16 14.98 5.24
CA ARG A 554 10.38 14.69 4.47
C ARG A 554 10.66 13.19 4.51
N LEU A 555 9.79 12.40 3.87
CA LEU A 555 9.78 10.94 3.93
C LEU A 555 11.18 10.29 3.83
N ALA A 556 11.96 10.66 2.82
CA ALA A 556 13.29 10.08 2.59
C ALA A 556 14.33 10.45 3.67
N LEU A 557 14.07 11.49 4.47
CA LEU A 557 14.92 11.93 5.59
C LEU A 557 14.35 11.55 6.97
N ALA A 558 13.13 11.01 7.01
CA ALA A 558 12.46 10.62 8.24
C ALA A 558 13.22 9.47 8.90
N SER A 559 13.72 9.71 10.11
CA SER A 559 14.57 8.77 10.86
C SER A 559 14.03 8.44 12.24
N ARG A 560 12.96 9.09 12.69
CA ARG A 560 12.24 8.75 13.93
C ARG A 560 10.81 9.27 13.93
N PHE A 561 10.04 8.78 14.89
CA PHE A 561 8.75 9.35 15.28
C PHE A 561 8.96 10.28 16.48
N ASP A 562 8.33 11.46 16.48
CA ASP A 562 8.16 12.27 17.71
C ASP A 562 6.74 12.16 18.29
N LYS A 563 5.78 11.69 17.48
CA LYS A 563 4.44 11.29 17.89
C LYS A 563 4.00 10.06 17.11
N ASP A 564 3.41 9.09 17.79
CA ASP A 564 2.57 8.04 17.23
C ASP A 564 1.62 7.57 18.33
N ASN A 565 0.43 8.17 18.35
CA ASN A 565 -0.61 7.86 19.33
C ASN A 565 -1.73 6.99 18.73
N ARG A 566 -1.52 6.41 17.54
CA ARG A 566 -2.50 5.58 16.85
C ARG A 566 -2.79 4.32 17.67
N ILE A 567 -4.05 3.90 17.71
CA ILE A 567 -4.52 2.87 18.64
C ILE A 567 -4.02 1.49 18.15
N PRO A 568 -3.27 0.72 18.95
CA PRO A 568 -2.83 -0.63 18.56
C PRO A 568 -4.00 -1.63 18.39
N PRO A 569 -3.80 -2.75 17.69
CA PRO A 569 -4.82 -3.77 17.51
C PRO A 569 -5.01 -4.65 18.75
N LEU A 570 -6.09 -5.43 18.77
CA LEU A 570 -6.31 -6.47 19.77
C LEU A 570 -5.12 -7.45 19.77
N GLY A 571 -4.64 -7.81 20.96
CA GLY A 571 -3.54 -8.77 21.15
C GLY A 571 -2.13 -8.19 21.01
N PHE A 572 -1.99 -6.88 20.76
CA PHE A 572 -0.66 -6.26 20.70
C PHE A 572 0.07 -6.36 22.05
N THR A 573 1.40 -6.34 22.01
CA THR A 573 2.25 -6.18 23.20
C THR A 573 3.34 -5.15 22.95
N ASN A 574 3.72 -4.41 23.98
CA ASN A 574 4.76 -3.39 23.91
C ASN A 574 6.11 -3.97 23.48
N ALA A 575 6.46 -5.17 23.97
CA ALA A 575 7.72 -5.83 23.64
C ALA A 575 7.80 -6.20 22.15
N ALA A 576 6.74 -6.76 21.57
CA ALA A 576 6.70 -7.11 20.16
C ALA A 576 6.79 -5.87 19.27
N TYR A 577 6.02 -4.82 19.59
CA TYR A 577 5.99 -3.58 18.82
C TYR A 577 7.31 -2.81 18.88
N HIS A 578 8.04 -2.89 19.99
CA HIS A 578 9.38 -2.33 20.09
C HIS A 578 10.37 -3.01 19.14
N ALA A 579 10.29 -4.33 18.97
CA ALA A 579 11.27 -5.10 18.19
C ALA A 579 11.36 -4.65 16.73
N PHE A 580 10.22 -4.40 16.08
CA PHE A 580 10.16 -3.97 14.67
C PHE A 580 10.06 -2.45 14.47
N GLY A 581 10.12 -1.66 15.54
CA GLY A 581 10.03 -0.19 15.46
C GLY A 581 8.62 0.36 15.29
N GLY A 582 7.59 -0.39 15.68
CA GLY A 582 6.19 0.03 15.66
C GLY A 582 5.64 0.47 17.01
N ALA A 583 6.45 0.71 18.03
CA ALA A 583 5.94 1.15 19.34
C ALA A 583 5.22 2.51 19.26
N PRO A 584 4.12 2.73 20.02
CA PRO A 584 3.55 4.06 20.20
C PRO A 584 4.56 5.06 20.76
N VAL A 585 4.46 6.33 20.36
CA VAL A 585 5.33 7.44 20.80
C VAL A 585 4.48 8.59 21.29
N GLY A 586 4.73 9.07 22.52
CA GLY A 586 3.92 10.11 23.15
C GLY A 586 2.55 9.64 23.65
N ALA A 587 2.24 8.34 23.53
CA ALA A 587 1.08 7.68 24.12
C ALA A 587 1.51 6.38 24.80
N THR A 588 0.68 5.85 25.70
CA THR A 588 0.93 4.58 26.39
C THR A 588 -0.32 3.74 26.39
N TYR A 589 -0.15 2.48 26.00
CA TYR A 589 -1.20 1.46 25.98
C TYR A 589 -0.69 0.25 26.75
N ALA A 590 -1.51 -0.31 27.64
CA ALA A 590 -1.19 -1.58 28.29
C ALA A 590 -1.23 -2.72 27.26
N ASP A 591 -0.49 -3.81 27.50
CA ASP A 591 -0.55 -4.98 26.62
C ASP A 591 -2.01 -5.47 26.45
N GLY A 592 -2.43 -5.71 25.21
CA GLY A 592 -3.79 -6.09 24.85
C GLY A 592 -4.81 -4.94 24.79
N GLN A 593 -4.45 -3.72 25.17
CA GLN A 593 -5.34 -2.55 25.09
C GLN A 593 -5.51 -2.05 23.64
N ASN A 594 -6.60 -2.43 22.99
CA ASN A 594 -6.97 -1.97 21.65
C ASN A 594 -7.91 -0.76 21.65
N TRP A 595 -7.92 0.06 22.71
CA TRP A 595 -8.76 1.24 22.80
C TRP A 595 -8.03 2.42 23.44
N ASP A 596 -8.55 3.62 23.23
CA ASP A 596 -8.13 4.85 23.88
C ASP A 596 -9.35 5.56 24.50
N ASP A 597 -9.15 6.15 25.68
CA ASP A 597 -10.16 6.94 26.39
C ASP A 597 -9.75 8.42 26.40
N SER A 598 -10.61 9.28 25.86
CA SER A 598 -10.46 10.74 25.89
C SER A 598 -11.51 11.37 26.80
N HIS A 599 -11.13 12.37 27.58
CA HIS A 599 -12.00 12.98 28.59
C HIS A 599 -12.18 14.46 28.27
N TYR A 600 -13.43 14.93 28.31
CA TYR A 600 -13.81 16.29 28.00
C TYR A 600 -14.57 16.91 29.17
N ALA A 601 -14.15 18.11 29.58
CA ALA A 601 -14.91 18.87 30.57
C ALA A 601 -16.27 19.28 29.99
N LEU A 602 -17.32 19.20 30.80
CA LEU A 602 -18.66 19.64 30.41
C LEU A 602 -18.74 21.18 30.54
N PRO A 603 -19.01 21.93 29.46
CA PRO A 603 -19.22 23.38 29.55
C PRO A 603 -20.44 23.73 30.40
N GLU A 604 -20.43 24.92 31.01
CA GLU A 604 -21.60 25.43 31.73
C GLU A 604 -22.81 25.51 30.78
N GLY A 605 -23.97 25.00 31.24
CA GLY A 605 -25.20 24.96 30.46
C GLY A 605 -25.30 23.82 29.45
N ALA A 606 -24.28 22.97 29.32
CA ALA A 606 -24.36 21.78 28.47
C ALA A 606 -25.34 20.76 29.06
N VAL A 607 -26.32 20.34 28.25
CA VAL A 607 -27.28 19.29 28.60
C VAL A 607 -27.08 18.03 27.76
N LYS A 608 -26.49 18.17 26.58
CA LYS A 608 -26.23 17.09 25.63
C LYS A 608 -24.87 17.26 24.97
N ALA A 609 -24.24 16.15 24.60
CA ALA A 609 -23.08 16.13 23.72
C ALA A 609 -23.38 15.33 22.44
N GLU A 610 -22.92 15.84 21.30
CA GLU A 610 -22.82 15.13 20.03
C GLU A 610 -21.34 14.84 19.75
N VAL A 611 -20.99 13.58 19.50
CA VAL A 611 -19.61 13.14 19.30
C VAL A 611 -19.48 12.49 17.93
N ARG A 612 -18.43 12.84 17.20
CA ARG A 612 -18.10 12.29 15.88
C ARG A 612 -16.66 11.81 15.86
N LEU A 613 -16.44 10.61 15.36
CA LEU A 613 -15.11 10.13 14.98
C LEU A 613 -14.93 10.34 13.48
N TYR A 614 -13.94 11.13 13.10
CA TYR A 614 -13.62 11.42 11.71
C TYR A 614 -12.29 10.80 11.29
N TYR A 615 -12.18 10.43 10.02
CA TYR A 615 -10.93 10.06 9.35
C TYR A 615 -10.64 10.99 8.17
N GLN A 616 -9.38 11.35 7.97
CA GLN A 616 -8.92 12.12 6.82
C GLN A 616 -7.68 11.47 6.18
N SER A 617 -7.72 11.29 4.86
CA SER A 617 -6.63 10.69 4.08
C SER A 617 -5.44 11.64 3.93
N VAL A 618 -5.72 12.91 3.60
CA VAL A 618 -4.70 13.94 3.36
C VAL A 618 -5.08 15.21 4.12
N SER A 619 -4.23 15.64 5.04
CA SER A 619 -4.42 16.90 5.76
C SER A 619 -4.05 18.11 4.89
N LYS A 620 -4.60 19.27 5.22
CA LYS A 620 -4.26 20.54 4.58
C LYS A 620 -2.76 20.82 4.64
N GLU A 621 -2.14 20.60 5.79
CA GLU A 621 -0.73 20.88 6.04
C GLU A 621 0.16 20.07 5.12
N TYR A 622 -0.18 18.79 4.88
CA TYR A 622 0.57 17.94 3.97
C TYR A 622 0.34 18.33 2.50
N ALA A 623 -0.89 18.63 2.10
CA ALA A 623 -1.19 19.08 0.74
C ALA A 623 -0.47 20.39 0.38
N GLU A 624 -0.43 21.35 1.30
CA GLU A 624 0.28 22.63 1.13
C GLU A 624 1.80 22.43 1.15
N PHE A 625 2.31 21.54 2.01
CA PHE A 625 3.72 21.18 2.00
C PHE A 625 4.14 20.61 0.63
N ILE A 626 3.37 19.66 0.10
CA ILE A 626 3.65 19.03 -1.20
C ILE A 626 3.63 20.08 -2.33
N ARG A 627 2.63 20.98 -2.32
CA ARG A 627 2.55 22.14 -3.24
C ARG A 627 3.85 22.96 -3.25
N ASP A 628 4.33 23.31 -2.07
CA ASP A 628 5.44 24.25 -1.91
C ASP A 628 6.82 23.59 -2.13
N ASN A 629 6.90 22.26 -2.06
CA ASN A 629 8.16 21.53 -1.98
C ASN A 629 8.40 20.47 -3.06
N SER A 630 7.47 20.29 -4.02
CA SER A 630 7.52 19.22 -5.03
C SER A 630 7.34 19.73 -6.47
N GLY A 631 7.63 21.01 -6.72
CA GLY A 631 7.60 21.62 -8.05
C GLY A 631 6.23 21.53 -8.73
N THR A 632 6.22 21.34 -10.05
CA THR A 632 4.99 21.28 -10.85
C THR A 632 4.04 20.17 -10.39
N ALA A 633 4.56 18.97 -10.09
CA ALA A 633 3.74 17.84 -9.61
C ALA A 633 3.00 18.19 -8.31
N GLY A 634 3.66 18.91 -7.39
CA GLY A 634 3.03 19.40 -6.16
C GLY A 634 1.90 20.40 -6.42
N VAL A 635 2.10 21.33 -7.35
CA VAL A 635 1.07 22.31 -7.74
C VAL A 635 -0.11 21.64 -8.42
N GLU A 636 0.14 20.67 -9.31
CA GLU A 636 -0.90 19.88 -9.98
C GLU A 636 -1.74 19.09 -8.98
N PHE A 637 -1.10 18.34 -8.07
CA PHE A 637 -1.81 17.64 -6.99
C PHE A 637 -2.63 18.61 -6.13
N HIS A 638 -2.07 19.74 -5.73
CA HIS A 638 -2.79 20.69 -4.88
C HIS A 638 -4.01 21.30 -5.59
N ASN A 639 -3.95 21.53 -6.90
CA ASN A 639 -5.12 21.97 -7.67
C ASN A 639 -6.22 20.90 -7.67
N LEU A 640 -5.86 19.63 -7.84
CA LEU A 640 -6.81 18.50 -7.74
C LEU A 640 -7.39 18.40 -6.33
N TYR A 641 -6.57 18.59 -5.29
CA TYR A 641 -7.03 18.64 -3.89
C TYR A 641 -8.07 19.74 -3.67
N LEU A 642 -7.85 20.96 -4.20
CA LEU A 642 -8.82 22.05 -4.13
C LEU A 642 -10.12 21.74 -4.89
N ALA A 643 -10.02 21.10 -6.06
CA ALA A 643 -11.16 20.75 -6.89
C ALA A 643 -12.01 19.61 -6.28
N ASN A 644 -11.39 18.71 -5.52
CA ASN A 644 -12.01 17.50 -4.97
C ASN A 644 -12.31 17.61 -3.48
N GLY A 645 -12.80 18.78 -3.04
CA GLY A 645 -13.30 18.94 -1.67
C GLY A 645 -12.23 18.83 -0.58
N LYS A 646 -10.95 19.02 -0.92
CA LYS A 646 -9.85 19.16 0.05
C LYS A 646 -9.71 17.98 1.01
N SER A 647 -9.83 16.74 0.49
CA SER A 647 -9.87 15.53 1.30
C SER A 647 -10.84 15.65 2.48
N THR A 648 -12.11 15.96 2.17
CA THR A 648 -13.18 16.08 3.16
C THR A 648 -13.17 14.86 4.09
N PRO A 649 -13.24 15.05 5.42
CA PRO A 649 -13.15 13.94 6.36
C PRO A 649 -14.35 12.99 6.25
N GLU A 650 -14.10 11.68 6.33
CA GLU A 650 -15.13 10.65 6.39
C GLU A 650 -15.59 10.44 7.83
N LEU A 651 -16.91 10.41 8.03
CA LEU A 651 -17.51 10.07 9.31
C LEU A 651 -17.41 8.56 9.55
N MET A 652 -16.69 8.16 10.58
CA MET A 652 -16.56 6.77 11.00
C MET A 652 -17.69 6.39 11.96
N GLU A 653 -17.86 7.17 13.03
CA GLU A 653 -18.82 6.89 14.10
C GLU A 653 -19.50 8.18 14.56
N PHE A 654 -20.76 8.07 14.98
CA PHE A 654 -21.53 9.17 15.57
C PHE A 654 -22.30 8.68 16.78
N GLY A 655 -22.27 9.46 17.86
CA GLY A 655 -23.01 9.18 19.07
C GLY A 655 -23.51 10.45 19.73
N THR A 656 -24.55 10.31 20.54
CA THR A 656 -25.05 11.39 21.40
C THR A 656 -25.23 10.89 22.82
N ILE A 657 -25.02 11.76 23.80
CA ILE A 657 -25.23 11.45 25.20
C ILE A 657 -25.77 12.66 25.95
N HIS A 658 -26.71 12.43 26.86
CA HIS A 658 -27.20 13.43 27.81
C HIS A 658 -26.21 13.57 28.97
N VAL A 659 -25.91 14.81 29.36
CA VAL A 659 -24.84 15.11 30.33
C VAL A 659 -25.32 15.89 31.56
N LEU A 660 -26.58 16.33 31.57
CA LEU A 660 -27.20 17.09 32.67
C LEU A 660 -27.56 16.16 33.84
N ILE A 661 -26.84 16.26 34.95
CA ILE A 661 -27.15 15.49 36.18
C ILE A 661 -28.57 15.82 36.64
N GLY A 662 -29.34 14.80 37.03
CA GLY A 662 -30.69 14.96 37.56
C GLY A 662 -31.77 15.09 36.50
N ASP A 663 -31.44 15.14 35.22
CA ASP A 663 -32.42 15.07 34.13
C ASP A 663 -32.66 13.60 33.77
N LEU A 664 -33.61 12.95 34.45
CA LEU A 664 -33.82 11.51 34.37
C LEU A 664 -34.88 11.12 33.34
N ASN A 665 -35.56 12.09 32.73
CA ASN A 665 -36.38 11.88 31.54
C ASN A 665 -35.70 12.40 30.25
N CYS A 666 -34.52 13.02 30.37
CA CYS A 666 -33.72 13.54 29.28
C CYS A 666 -34.44 14.60 28.42
N ASP A 667 -35.33 15.40 29.03
CA ASP A 667 -36.04 16.50 28.37
C ASP A 667 -35.24 17.81 28.30
N GLY A 668 -34.02 17.81 28.83
CA GLY A 668 -33.10 18.94 28.89
C GLY A 668 -33.29 19.83 30.12
N ARG A 669 -34.13 19.45 31.10
CA ARG A 669 -34.43 20.26 32.29
C ARG A 669 -34.56 19.43 33.55
N VAL A 670 -33.72 19.68 34.55
CA VAL A 670 -33.92 19.14 35.90
C VAL A 670 -35.11 19.85 36.56
N ASN A 671 -36.23 19.14 36.72
CA ASN A 671 -37.45 19.68 37.29
C ASN A 671 -38.33 18.61 37.97
N ASN A 672 -39.57 18.94 38.34
CA ASN A 672 -40.45 18.01 39.05
C ASN A 672 -40.86 16.78 38.21
N PHE A 673 -40.71 16.81 36.88
CA PHE A 673 -40.95 15.68 35.99
C PHE A 673 -39.84 14.62 36.04
N ASP A 674 -38.71 14.89 36.70
CA ASP A 674 -37.63 13.93 36.93
C ASP A 674 -37.81 13.08 38.18
N ILE A 675 -38.76 13.43 39.05
CA ILE A 675 -38.97 12.74 40.33
C ILE A 675 -39.37 11.28 40.13
N ASP A 676 -40.39 11.02 39.32
CA ASP A 676 -40.86 9.66 39.05
C ASP A 676 -39.79 8.82 38.32
N PRO A 677 -39.14 9.34 37.25
CA PRO A 677 -37.98 8.68 36.63
C PRO A 677 -36.83 8.39 37.61
N PHE A 678 -36.49 9.32 38.49
CA PHE A 678 -35.41 9.16 39.48
C PHE A 678 -35.75 8.06 40.50
N VAL A 679 -36.98 8.04 41.00
CA VAL A 679 -37.45 6.95 41.87
C VAL A 679 -37.36 5.62 41.13
N LEU A 680 -37.81 5.57 39.88
CA LEU A 680 -37.75 4.37 39.05
C LEU A 680 -36.31 3.88 38.85
N ALA A 681 -35.38 4.79 38.56
CA ALA A 681 -33.95 4.49 38.41
C ALA A 681 -33.34 3.84 39.65
N ILE A 682 -33.81 4.17 40.85
CA ILE A 682 -33.34 3.57 42.11
C ILE A 682 -34.02 2.22 42.38
N VAL A 683 -35.35 2.13 42.21
CA VAL A 683 -36.13 0.98 42.68
C VAL A 683 -36.22 -0.16 41.68
N ASP A 684 -36.21 0.15 40.38
CA ASP A 684 -36.29 -0.84 39.29
C ASP A 684 -35.46 -0.35 38.07
N PRO A 685 -34.13 -0.54 38.10
CA PRO A 685 -33.23 -0.13 37.03
C PRO A 685 -33.61 -0.68 35.65
N GLN A 686 -34.12 -1.91 35.60
CA GLN A 686 -34.50 -2.55 34.34
C GLN A 686 -35.74 -1.91 33.74
N LEU A 687 -36.72 -1.55 34.59
CA LEU A 687 -37.90 -0.83 34.13
C LEU A 687 -37.58 0.61 33.75
N TYR A 688 -36.62 1.27 34.43
CA TYR A 688 -36.12 2.58 34.03
C TYR A 688 -35.51 2.53 32.62
N GLU A 689 -34.56 1.62 32.38
CA GLU A 689 -33.90 1.45 31.08
C GLU A 689 -34.91 1.12 29.96
N ALA A 690 -35.98 0.38 30.27
CA ALA A 690 -37.04 0.11 29.32
C ALA A 690 -37.96 1.33 29.04
N ALA A 691 -38.17 2.20 30.03
CA ALA A 691 -39.02 3.39 29.91
C ALA A 691 -38.29 4.60 29.29
N TYR A 692 -36.98 4.71 29.54
CA TYR A 692 -36.11 5.80 29.10
C TYR A 692 -34.86 5.25 28.39
N PRO A 693 -35.01 4.56 27.25
CA PRO A 693 -33.91 3.83 26.60
C PRO A 693 -32.76 4.71 26.11
N ASP A 694 -33.00 6.00 25.88
CA ASP A 694 -32.00 6.98 25.43
C ASP A 694 -31.46 7.84 26.58
N CYS A 695 -31.87 7.58 27.83
CA CYS A 695 -31.48 8.34 29.01
C CYS A 695 -30.61 7.48 29.94
N ASP A 696 -29.39 7.95 30.20
CA ASP A 696 -28.45 7.21 31.04
C ASP A 696 -28.92 7.25 32.50
N ARG A 697 -29.16 6.07 33.08
CA ARG A 697 -29.47 5.90 34.50
C ARG A 697 -28.42 6.55 35.40
N GLY A 698 -27.17 6.63 34.95
CA GLY A 698 -26.07 7.31 35.64
C GLY A 698 -26.33 8.80 35.93
N LEU A 699 -27.30 9.44 35.26
CA LEU A 699 -27.72 10.81 35.58
C LEU A 699 -28.36 10.94 36.97
N ALA A 700 -28.78 9.82 37.58
CA ALA A 700 -29.26 9.78 38.97
C ALA A 700 -28.15 9.69 40.01
N ASP A 701 -26.88 9.50 39.63
CA ASP A 701 -25.74 9.62 40.56
C ASP A 701 -25.42 11.10 40.76
N VAL A 702 -26.22 11.73 41.61
CA VAL A 702 -26.16 13.17 41.85
C VAL A 702 -25.05 13.52 42.85
N ASN A 703 -24.68 12.57 43.71
CA ASN A 703 -23.62 12.79 44.70
C ASN A 703 -22.20 12.50 44.12
N GLY A 704 -22.11 11.80 42.98
CA GLY A 704 -20.88 11.54 42.25
C GLY A 704 -20.03 10.39 42.82
N ASP A 705 -20.62 9.46 43.56
CA ASP A 705 -19.94 8.31 44.16
C ASP A 705 -19.90 7.06 43.24
N ASN A 706 -20.40 7.19 42.01
CA ASN A 706 -20.58 6.16 41.00
C ASN A 706 -21.61 5.08 41.37
N LEU A 707 -22.49 5.33 42.34
CA LEU A 707 -23.53 4.39 42.77
C LEU A 707 -24.90 5.07 42.82
N VAL A 708 -25.76 4.81 41.84
CA VAL A 708 -27.16 5.24 41.88
C VAL A 708 -27.92 4.50 42.98
N ASN A 709 -28.15 5.17 44.11
CA ASN A 709 -28.75 4.61 45.33
C ASN A 709 -29.50 5.66 46.19
N ASN A 710 -29.90 5.31 47.41
CA ASN A 710 -30.68 6.20 48.27
C ASN A 710 -29.90 7.43 48.78
N PHE A 711 -28.57 7.44 48.71
CA PHE A 711 -27.73 8.59 49.06
C PHE A 711 -27.79 9.71 48.00
N ASP A 712 -28.37 9.46 46.83
CA ASP A 712 -28.59 10.47 45.78
C ASP A 712 -29.86 11.30 46.01
N ILE A 713 -30.77 10.86 46.89
CA ILE A 713 -32.09 11.49 47.07
C ILE A 713 -31.95 12.94 47.54
N ASP A 714 -31.18 13.20 48.61
CA ASP A 714 -31.05 14.55 49.15
C ASP A 714 -30.35 15.51 48.17
N PRO A 715 -29.22 15.13 47.52
CA PRO A 715 -28.62 15.92 46.45
C PRO A 715 -29.55 16.16 45.25
N PHE A 716 -30.32 15.17 44.83
CA PHE A 716 -31.29 15.32 43.75
C PHE A 716 -32.41 16.31 44.10
N VAL A 717 -32.93 16.25 45.33
CA VAL A 717 -33.91 17.24 45.82
C VAL A 717 -33.31 18.65 45.81
N SER A 718 -32.04 18.82 46.21
CA SER A 718 -31.33 20.10 46.12
C SER A 718 -31.26 20.65 44.69
N LEU A 719 -31.00 19.79 43.69
CA LEU A 719 -31.00 20.20 42.28
C LEU A 719 -32.37 20.72 41.82
N ILE A 720 -33.46 20.03 42.16
CA ILE A 720 -34.82 20.44 41.75
C ILE A 720 -35.24 21.77 42.39
N ILE A 721 -34.87 22.00 43.64
CA ILE A 721 -35.27 23.22 44.37
C ILE A 721 -34.35 24.41 44.13
N GLY A 722 -33.22 24.22 43.42
CA GLY A 722 -32.27 25.26 43.04
C GLY A 722 -31.44 25.82 44.20
N ASN A 723 -31.02 24.97 45.14
CA ASN A 723 -30.16 25.36 46.28
C ASN A 723 -28.68 25.06 46.06
#